data_AF-A0A1G4ILC3-F1
#
_entry.id   AF-A0A1G4ILC3-F1
#
_cell.length_a   1.000
_cell.length_b   1.000
_cell.length_c   1.000
_cell.angle_alpha   90.00
_cell.angle_beta   90.00
_cell.angle_gamma   90.00
#
_symmetry.space_group_name_H-M   'P 1'
#
loop_
_entity.id
_entity.type
_entity.pdbx_description
1 polymer ?
#
loop_
_entity_poly.entity_id
_entity_poly.type
_entity_poly.pdbx_seq_one_letter_code
_entity_poly.pdbx_strand_id
1 'polypeptide(L)'
;MYGNNESMGCENGLDEESGFWGAFCHQTWQVLALGKDKNEWFKLKDKLALNKQERVVWAMERVEKEVVKRSVETRYRWLTSVVWGRRFVPVSVQDAGEARWSEGEDEKKEVEEAEEETKEVKAKDYDISGISQNPAINNCSFVASLINIRQRASPTLAVTHAGPGWYNVNLHFNGAANRLVQVHAPRLTKQPVVLSADLADRALENAYMQVKNNSSYRFDGSNSAVDTFLLNGFIPEALATHKISFQRIATIFKSSACLITLGTGATARDPQFLPCHDYPVIGIADDTSPVIRDPLDALNTCTLSQQQFSENFQVAYLNWDFTKLFARHSVLSFKYDISQNRFSPSPVEKPIYEVVNRSDTAEPIWVLLERHLGHTFTENDFCHLGLVSSDLQPSVQSSNSSNLGFSLLKLELGPGDRKLVACHSNVSANYSIHFYHVSGLVQAQKYDKNQNSASVDGEWDATTNFGSFSSPFYYMNPTFELLINTRAQTTHYIDMQLISDESAAVNAQVYHCDDAEFARPLTMDNTYESKVYARRAIPLATNTRYHVVCSCFRHDIKDKFKLIVVDSTGCDSLKLKRIVPQFGPYRYHDKYDFRWNTNNRKKIQASSELTTKAQLRILPLQPCPTMSIRVSIFTKNTKTAVFTTNEFSKVPKYGIILKDITLLSREPLVLLVEKDGPSNAFEDTVMRLELGSDFTVAIDGV
;
A
#
# COMPACT_ATOMS: atom_id res chain seq x y z
N MET A 1 -21.86 5.10 -28.55
CA MET A 1 -22.26 6.01 -29.62
C MET A 1 -22.05 7.42 -29.11
N TYR A 2 -21.05 8.11 -29.64
CA TYR A 2 -20.69 9.48 -29.27
C TYR A 2 -21.61 10.44 -30.03
N GLY A 3 -22.46 11.16 -29.30
CA GLY A 3 -23.26 12.26 -29.84
C GLY A 3 -22.55 13.58 -29.61
N ASN A 4 -22.21 14.24 -30.72
CA ASN A 4 -21.85 15.65 -30.77
C ASN A 4 -22.97 16.51 -30.15
N ASN A 5 -22.62 17.40 -29.24
CA ASN A 5 -23.43 18.58 -28.91
C ASN A 5 -22.51 19.81 -28.89
N GLU A 6 -22.29 20.36 -30.09
CA GLU A 6 -21.99 21.78 -30.27
C GLU A 6 -23.34 22.53 -30.28
N SER A 7 -23.56 23.41 -29.29
CA SER A 7 -24.14 24.74 -29.46
C SER A 7 -24.45 25.34 -28.08
N MET A 8 -23.48 26.08 -27.53
CA MET A 8 -23.72 27.08 -26.50
C MET A 8 -24.51 28.23 -27.13
N GLY A 9 -25.71 28.47 -26.61
CA GLY A 9 -26.36 29.78 -26.66
C GLY A 9 -26.53 30.27 -25.24
N CYS A 10 -25.59 31.08 -24.75
CA CYS A 10 -25.74 31.85 -23.52
C CYS A 10 -25.47 33.32 -23.84
N GLU A 11 -26.53 34.05 -24.18
CA GLU A 11 -26.58 35.50 -24.03
C GLU A 11 -26.82 35.82 -22.54
N ASN A 12 -25.85 36.46 -21.89
CA ASN A 12 -26.01 37.60 -20.98
C ASN A 12 -24.67 37.89 -20.25
N GLY A 13 -24.09 39.06 -20.58
CA GLY A 13 -23.04 39.80 -19.88
C GLY A 13 -22.14 39.05 -18.89
N LEU A 14 -21.11 38.38 -19.38
CA LEU A 14 -19.89 38.13 -18.61
C LEU A 14 -18.84 39.14 -19.07
N ASP A 15 -18.22 39.85 -18.13
CA ASP A 15 -17.07 40.74 -18.36
C ASP A 15 -15.98 40.00 -19.18
N GLU A 16 -15.24 40.71 -20.02
CA GLU A 16 -14.12 40.14 -20.79
C GLU A 16 -13.14 39.39 -19.88
N GLU A 17 -12.86 39.93 -18.67
CA GLU A 17 -11.99 39.31 -17.66
C GLU A 17 -12.51 37.94 -17.18
N SER A 18 -13.82 37.78 -16.99
CA SER A 18 -14.43 36.51 -16.56
C SER A 18 -14.24 35.40 -17.59
N GLY A 19 -14.36 35.73 -18.88
CA GLY A 19 -14.06 34.81 -19.98
C GLY A 19 -12.59 34.38 -20.02
N PHE A 20 -11.67 35.28 -19.69
CA PHE A 20 -10.25 34.99 -19.61
C PHE A 20 -9.88 34.09 -18.43
N TRP A 21 -10.49 34.30 -17.25
CA TRP A 21 -10.37 33.38 -16.13
C TRP A 21 -10.90 31.98 -16.48
N GLY A 22 -12.03 31.89 -17.20
CA GLY A 22 -12.56 30.61 -17.68
C GLY A 22 -11.61 29.86 -18.62
N ALA A 23 -10.98 30.58 -19.55
CA ALA A 23 -9.97 30.02 -20.45
C ALA A 23 -8.73 29.52 -19.69
N PHE A 24 -8.27 30.27 -18.68
CA PHE A 24 -7.18 29.86 -17.79
C PHE A 24 -7.53 28.57 -17.05
N CYS A 25 -8.71 28.49 -16.42
CA CYS A 25 -9.19 27.29 -15.72
C CYS A 25 -9.18 26.06 -16.63
N HIS A 26 -9.81 26.20 -17.80
CA HIS A 26 -9.89 25.12 -18.80
C HIS A 26 -8.50 24.64 -19.19
N GLN A 27 -7.62 25.57 -19.58
CA GLN A 27 -6.31 25.22 -20.08
C GLN A 27 -5.41 24.60 -19.00
N THR A 28 -5.54 25.05 -17.75
CA THR A 28 -4.85 24.45 -16.60
C THR A 28 -5.22 22.99 -16.44
N TRP A 29 -6.51 22.65 -16.50
CA TRP A 29 -6.99 21.26 -16.41
C TRP A 29 -6.49 20.39 -17.58
N GLN A 30 -6.59 20.90 -18.81
CA GLN A 30 -6.12 20.18 -20.00
C GLN A 30 -4.64 19.79 -19.88
N VAL A 31 -3.83 20.70 -19.37
CA VAL A 31 -2.38 20.51 -19.26
C VAL A 31 -2.00 19.66 -18.06
N LEU A 32 -2.48 20.00 -16.86
CA LEU A 32 -1.99 19.39 -15.62
C LEU A 32 -2.69 18.09 -15.24
N ALA A 33 -3.99 17.97 -15.52
CA ALA A 33 -4.75 16.74 -15.24
C ALA A 33 -4.70 15.77 -16.42
N LEU A 34 -5.05 16.26 -17.62
CA LEU A 34 -5.21 15.43 -18.82
C LEU A 34 -3.90 15.22 -19.60
N GLY A 35 -2.87 16.03 -19.33
CA GLY A 35 -1.55 15.88 -19.96
C GLY A 35 -1.51 16.28 -21.44
N LYS A 36 -2.46 17.12 -21.92
CA LYS A 36 -2.47 17.63 -23.30
C LYS A 36 -1.29 18.56 -23.60
N ASP A 37 -1.09 18.96 -24.85
CA ASP A 37 0.02 19.85 -25.25
C ASP A 37 0.04 21.19 -24.47
N LYS A 38 1.23 21.67 -24.07
CA LYS A 38 1.45 22.96 -23.40
C LYS A 38 1.50 24.14 -24.36
N ASN A 39 1.58 23.93 -25.67
CA ASN A 39 1.63 25.04 -26.63
C ASN A 39 0.41 25.96 -26.51
N GLU A 40 -0.78 25.40 -26.31
CA GLU A 40 -2.02 26.18 -26.10
C GLU A 40 -2.00 27.00 -24.79
N TRP A 41 -1.24 26.56 -23.77
CA TRP A 41 -1.03 27.35 -22.56
C TRP A 41 -0.25 28.63 -22.83
N PHE A 42 0.86 28.54 -23.57
CA PHE A 42 1.69 29.71 -23.88
C PHE A 42 0.98 30.67 -24.84
N LYS A 43 0.24 30.14 -25.83
CA LYS A 43 -0.62 30.95 -26.70
C LYS A 43 -1.68 31.73 -25.90
N LEU A 44 -2.31 31.08 -24.92
CA LEU A 44 -3.27 31.75 -24.05
C LEU A 44 -2.60 32.85 -23.23
N LYS A 45 -1.43 32.58 -22.64
CA LYS A 45 -0.67 33.57 -21.87
C LYS A 45 -0.31 34.80 -22.72
N ASP A 46 0.20 34.60 -23.94
CA ASP A 46 0.54 35.69 -24.86
C ASP A 46 -0.69 36.51 -25.24
N LYS A 47 -1.82 35.85 -25.51
CA LYS A 47 -3.10 36.51 -25.79
C LYS A 47 -3.55 37.36 -24.59
N LEU A 48 -3.45 36.85 -23.36
CA LEU A 48 -3.84 37.57 -22.15
C LEU A 48 -2.95 38.79 -21.89
N ALA A 49 -1.64 38.67 -22.11
CA ALA A 49 -0.71 39.78 -22.01
C ALA A 49 -1.05 40.89 -23.03
N LEU A 50 -1.39 40.52 -24.28
CA LEU A 50 -1.80 41.47 -25.31
C LEU A 50 -3.09 42.22 -24.93
N ASN A 51 -4.03 41.54 -24.26
CA ASN A 51 -5.30 42.10 -23.79
C ASN A 51 -5.19 42.75 -22.39
N LYS A 52 -3.97 42.96 -21.87
CA LYS A 52 -3.68 43.61 -20.57
C LYS A 52 -4.38 42.96 -19.37
N GLN A 53 -4.57 41.64 -19.41
CA GLN A 53 -5.19 40.86 -18.34
C GLN A 53 -4.16 40.48 -17.28
N GLU A 54 -3.57 41.48 -16.63
CA GLU A 54 -2.40 41.30 -15.74
C GLU A 54 -2.67 40.32 -14.58
N ARG A 55 -3.87 40.34 -14.01
CA ARG A 55 -4.27 39.44 -12.90
C ARG A 55 -4.27 37.97 -13.33
N VAL A 56 -4.81 37.67 -14.51
CA VAL A 56 -4.88 36.30 -15.04
C VAL A 56 -3.47 35.82 -15.42
N VAL A 57 -2.67 36.69 -16.06
CA VAL A 57 -1.27 36.37 -16.41
C VAL A 57 -0.46 36.07 -15.15
N TRP A 58 -0.61 36.87 -14.10
CA TRP A 58 0.06 36.65 -12.82
C TRP A 58 -0.32 35.30 -12.18
N ALA A 59 -1.61 34.94 -12.20
CA ALA A 59 -2.05 33.62 -11.72
C ALA A 59 -1.48 32.48 -12.57
N MET A 60 -1.43 32.63 -13.90
CA MET A 60 -0.79 31.66 -14.79
C MET A 60 0.69 31.45 -14.46
N GLU A 61 1.43 32.53 -14.21
CA GLU A 61 2.86 32.46 -13.89
C GLU A 61 3.16 31.63 -12.63
N ARG A 62 2.28 31.69 -11.62
CA ARG A 62 2.43 30.92 -10.38
C ARG A 62 2.28 29.41 -10.59
N VAL A 63 1.49 29.01 -11.59
CA VAL A 63 1.25 27.59 -11.93
C VAL A 63 2.19 27.10 -13.05
N GLU A 64 2.83 28.02 -13.79
CA GLU A 64 3.65 27.71 -14.97
C GLU A 64 4.79 26.72 -14.69
N LYS A 65 5.42 26.79 -13.52
CA LYS A 65 6.47 25.83 -13.12
C LYS A 65 5.96 24.38 -13.16
N GLU A 66 4.71 24.16 -12.74
CA GLU A 66 4.08 22.84 -12.77
C GLU A 66 3.71 22.43 -14.20
N VAL A 67 3.25 23.37 -15.01
CA VAL A 67 2.94 23.19 -16.44
C VAL A 67 4.17 22.80 -17.25
N VAL A 68 5.33 23.34 -16.90
CA VAL A 68 6.60 23.02 -17.56
C VAL A 68 7.13 21.67 -17.07
N LYS A 69 7.13 21.42 -15.75
CA LYS A 69 7.70 20.19 -15.17
C LYS A 69 6.86 18.94 -15.44
N ARG A 70 5.53 19.02 -15.35
CA ARG A 70 4.57 17.91 -15.52
C ARG A 70 4.99 16.61 -14.82
N SER A 71 5.34 16.69 -13.54
CA SER A 71 5.67 15.46 -12.82
C SER A 71 4.43 14.56 -12.69
N VAL A 72 4.68 13.25 -12.57
CA VAL A 72 3.63 12.27 -12.25
C VAL A 72 2.86 12.69 -11.00
N GLU A 73 3.57 13.20 -9.98
CA GLU A 73 2.99 13.68 -8.73
C GLU A 73 2.03 14.86 -8.95
N THR A 74 2.42 15.86 -9.78
CA THR A 74 1.53 16.97 -10.14
C THR A 74 0.27 16.43 -10.79
N ARG A 75 0.41 15.57 -11.81
CA ARG A 75 -0.76 15.01 -12.50
C ARG A 75 -1.66 14.22 -11.54
N TYR A 76 -1.07 13.41 -10.66
CA TYR A 76 -1.80 12.64 -9.67
C TYR A 76 -2.61 13.56 -8.75
N ARG A 77 -1.99 14.60 -8.19
CA ARG A 77 -2.65 15.59 -7.32
C ARG A 77 -3.83 16.30 -7.99
N TRP A 78 -3.72 16.58 -9.28
CA TRP A 78 -4.81 17.15 -10.08
C TRP A 78 -5.93 16.13 -10.36
N LEU A 79 -5.60 14.87 -10.67
CA LEU A 79 -6.60 13.83 -10.88
C LEU A 79 -7.36 13.45 -9.60
N THR A 80 -6.68 13.45 -8.44
CA THR A 80 -7.31 13.21 -7.13
C THR A 80 -8.03 14.43 -6.56
N SER A 81 -8.17 15.51 -7.35
CA SER A 81 -9.02 16.65 -7.02
C SER A 81 -10.50 16.37 -7.16
N VAL A 82 -10.87 15.25 -7.81
CA VAL A 82 -12.27 14.89 -8.03
C VAL A 82 -12.79 14.12 -6.83
N VAL A 83 -13.76 14.69 -6.13
CA VAL A 83 -14.39 14.11 -4.93
C VAL A 83 -15.90 14.18 -5.14
N TRP A 84 -16.62 13.06 -4.94
CA TRP A 84 -18.06 12.96 -5.23
C TRP A 84 -18.45 13.41 -6.66
N GLY A 85 -17.55 13.22 -7.63
CA GLY A 85 -17.77 13.65 -9.02
C GLY A 85 -17.51 15.14 -9.29
N ARG A 86 -17.17 15.95 -8.28
CA ARG A 86 -16.88 17.39 -8.42
C ARG A 86 -15.39 17.69 -8.34
N ARG A 87 -14.94 18.74 -9.04
CA ARG A 87 -13.53 19.14 -9.09
C ARG A 87 -13.20 20.17 -7.99
N PHE A 88 -12.25 19.84 -7.13
CA PHE A 88 -11.66 20.73 -6.11
C PHE A 88 -10.17 20.92 -6.35
N VAL A 89 -9.84 21.72 -7.35
CA VAL A 89 -8.48 21.84 -7.90
C VAL A 89 -7.47 22.39 -6.88
N PRO A 90 -6.18 22.02 -6.97
CA PRO A 90 -5.15 22.48 -6.04
C PRO A 90 -4.65 23.91 -6.40
N VAL A 91 -5.53 24.90 -6.32
CA VAL A 91 -5.27 26.31 -6.67
C VAL A 91 -5.52 27.19 -5.44
N SER A 92 -4.62 28.13 -5.17
CA SER A 92 -4.79 29.02 -4.01
C SER A 92 -5.97 29.98 -4.22
N VAL A 93 -6.63 30.40 -3.13
CA VAL A 93 -7.74 31.37 -3.18
C VAL A 93 -7.33 32.70 -3.83
N GLN A 94 -6.05 33.07 -3.76
CA GLN A 94 -5.49 34.28 -4.37
C GLN A 94 -5.30 34.15 -5.88
N ASP A 95 -5.09 32.92 -6.36
CA ASP A 95 -4.77 32.60 -7.76
C ASP A 95 -6.01 32.09 -8.53
N ALA A 96 -7.15 31.97 -7.85
CA ALA A 96 -8.37 31.38 -8.40
C ALA A 96 -9.25 32.38 -9.18
N GLY A 97 -9.18 33.67 -8.83
CA GLY A 97 -9.99 34.71 -9.45
C GLY A 97 -11.51 34.46 -9.33
N GLU A 98 -12.26 34.97 -10.32
CA GLU A 98 -13.73 34.96 -10.37
C GLU A 98 -14.34 33.79 -11.16
N ALA A 99 -13.52 32.98 -11.85
CA ALA A 99 -14.04 31.88 -12.66
C ALA A 99 -14.53 30.69 -11.82
N ARG A 100 -15.45 29.92 -12.42
CA ARG A 100 -15.88 28.62 -11.92
C ARG A 100 -14.85 27.55 -12.28
N TRP A 101 -14.24 26.96 -11.26
CA TRP A 101 -13.31 25.84 -11.38
C TRP A 101 -14.01 24.48 -11.26
N SER A 102 -15.13 24.46 -10.54
CA SER A 102 -15.93 23.26 -10.28
C SER A 102 -16.88 22.99 -11.45
N GLU A 103 -16.67 21.87 -12.17
CA GLU A 103 -17.65 21.31 -13.10
C GLU A 103 -18.13 19.95 -12.54
N GLY A 104 -19.44 19.80 -12.29
CA GLY A 104 -20.07 18.56 -11.82
C GLY A 104 -21.42 18.80 -11.13
N GLU A 105 -22.47 18.14 -11.66
CA GLU A 105 -23.91 18.11 -11.27
C GLU A 105 -24.66 19.43 -10.96
N ASP A 106 -25.98 19.37 -11.11
CA ASP A 106 -26.90 20.51 -11.19
C ASP A 106 -26.99 21.24 -9.83
N GLU A 107 -26.30 22.36 -9.69
CA GLU A 107 -26.32 23.24 -8.50
C GLU A 107 -27.72 23.53 -7.95
N LYS A 108 -28.75 23.48 -8.81
CA LYS A 108 -30.15 23.65 -8.42
C LYS A 108 -30.69 22.46 -7.63
N LYS A 109 -30.38 21.23 -8.06
CA LYS A 109 -30.87 20.00 -7.46
C LYS A 109 -30.34 19.81 -6.03
N GLU A 110 -29.08 20.14 -5.80
CA GLU A 110 -28.49 20.12 -4.46
C GLU A 110 -29.08 21.14 -3.50
N VAL A 111 -29.43 22.33 -4.02
CA VAL A 111 -30.09 23.36 -3.22
C VAL A 111 -31.48 22.89 -2.82
N GLU A 112 -32.23 22.26 -3.74
CA GLU A 112 -33.53 21.69 -3.45
C GLU A 112 -33.44 20.55 -2.42
N GLU A 113 -32.50 19.62 -2.57
CA GLU A 113 -32.28 18.50 -1.64
C GLU A 113 -31.84 18.98 -0.25
N ALA A 114 -30.89 19.93 -0.17
CA ALA A 114 -30.46 20.51 1.10
C ALA A 114 -31.56 21.38 1.75
N GLU A 115 -32.35 22.12 0.97
CA GLU A 115 -33.53 22.84 1.46
C GLU A 115 -34.60 21.84 1.97
N GLU A 116 -34.75 20.67 1.35
CA GLU A 116 -35.68 19.62 1.78
C GLU A 116 -35.22 18.93 3.08
N GLU A 117 -33.93 18.61 3.22
CA GLU A 117 -33.34 18.11 4.48
C GLU A 117 -33.48 19.11 5.65
N THR A 118 -33.64 20.40 5.34
CA THR A 118 -33.60 21.49 6.35
C THR A 118 -34.94 22.19 6.57
N LYS A 119 -35.96 21.93 5.73
CA LYS A 119 -37.36 22.42 5.89
C LYS A 119 -38.02 21.98 7.21
N GLU A 120 -37.51 20.97 7.89
CA GLU A 120 -37.97 20.56 9.23
C GLU A 120 -37.46 21.48 10.35
N VAL A 121 -36.55 22.41 10.05
CA VAL A 121 -35.90 23.30 11.02
C VAL A 121 -36.52 24.69 10.96
N LYS A 122 -37.38 25.03 11.92
CA LYS A 122 -37.90 26.40 12.04
C LYS A 122 -36.77 27.38 12.37
N ALA A 123 -36.62 28.42 11.56
CA ALA A 123 -35.78 29.57 11.88
C ALA A 123 -36.24 30.20 13.20
N LYS A 124 -35.45 30.02 14.27
CA LYS A 124 -35.50 30.87 15.45
C LYS A 124 -34.47 31.98 15.27
N ASP A 125 -34.74 33.15 15.85
CA ASP A 125 -33.71 34.18 16.00
C ASP A 125 -32.68 33.69 17.02
N TYR A 126 -31.62 33.06 16.51
CA TYR A 126 -30.48 32.63 17.32
C TYR A 126 -29.49 33.79 17.47
N ASP A 127 -28.82 33.87 18.61
CA ASP A 127 -27.71 34.81 18.79
C ASP A 127 -26.55 34.44 17.87
N ILE A 128 -26.04 35.42 17.13
CA ILE A 128 -24.91 35.31 16.19
C ILE A 128 -23.71 36.16 16.63
N SER A 129 -23.73 36.69 17.86
CA SER A 129 -22.69 37.56 18.40
C SER A 129 -21.33 36.85 18.54
N GLY A 130 -21.32 35.53 18.65
CA GLY A 130 -20.13 34.68 18.62
C GLY A 130 -20.36 33.43 17.79
N ILE A 131 -19.27 32.71 17.46
CA ILE A 131 -19.31 31.47 16.67
C ILE A 131 -19.94 30.36 17.51
N SER A 132 -21.13 29.88 17.16
CA SER A 132 -21.77 28.74 17.82
C SER A 132 -22.41 27.78 16.82
N GLN A 133 -22.59 26.54 17.26
CA GLN A 133 -23.22 25.50 16.48
C GLN A 133 -24.70 25.80 16.33
N ASN A 134 -25.19 25.63 15.10
CA ASN A 134 -26.63 25.61 14.88
C ASN A 134 -27.21 24.32 15.50
N PRO A 135 -28.13 24.39 16.47
CA PRO A 135 -28.66 23.19 17.14
C PRO A 135 -29.37 22.21 16.21
N ALA A 136 -29.70 22.65 15.00
CA ALA A 136 -30.33 21.84 13.98
C ALA A 136 -29.35 20.92 13.21
N ILE A 137 -28.05 21.12 13.36
CA ILE A 137 -27.01 20.37 12.67
C ILE A 137 -26.14 19.69 13.72
N ASN A 138 -25.81 18.42 13.52
CA ASN A 138 -24.88 17.72 14.38
C ASN A 138 -23.44 17.81 13.83
N ASN A 139 -22.76 18.94 14.10
CA ASN A 139 -21.39 19.22 13.62
C ASN A 139 -20.50 19.88 14.67
N CYS A 140 -20.65 19.48 15.93
CA CYS A 140 -19.92 20.05 17.06
C CYS A 140 -18.39 20.05 16.85
N SER A 141 -17.82 19.01 16.25
CA SER A 141 -16.38 18.93 15.96
C SER A 141 -15.89 20.02 15.01
N PHE A 142 -16.66 20.32 13.97
CA PHE A 142 -16.35 21.38 13.02
C PHE A 142 -16.35 22.73 13.74
N VAL A 143 -17.41 23.02 14.52
CA VAL A 143 -17.55 24.30 15.21
C VAL A 143 -16.48 24.45 16.30
N ALA A 144 -16.17 23.38 17.05
CA ALA A 144 -15.06 23.32 17.98
C ALA A 144 -13.72 23.65 17.31
N SER A 145 -13.47 23.04 16.14
CA SER A 145 -12.29 23.31 15.31
C SER A 145 -12.22 24.77 14.88
N LEU A 146 -13.34 25.33 14.38
CA LEU A 146 -13.42 26.72 13.93
C LEU A 146 -13.17 27.71 15.08
N ILE A 147 -13.76 27.49 16.26
CA ILE A 147 -13.51 28.29 17.46
C ILE A 147 -12.02 28.30 17.81
N ASN A 148 -11.39 27.12 17.88
CA ASN A 148 -9.97 26.97 18.18
C ASN A 148 -9.08 27.72 17.17
N ILE A 149 -9.35 27.53 15.87
CA ILE A 149 -8.58 28.16 14.80
C ILE A 149 -8.77 29.68 14.85
N ARG A 150 -9.99 30.20 14.93
CA ARG A 150 -10.24 31.64 14.97
C ARG A 150 -9.58 32.31 16.18
N GLN A 151 -9.54 31.63 17.33
CA GLN A 151 -8.92 32.17 18.53
C GLN A 151 -7.37 32.18 18.46
N ARG A 152 -6.74 31.14 17.89
CA ARG A 152 -5.29 30.90 18.06
C ARG A 152 -4.48 30.80 16.76
N ALA A 153 -5.15 30.63 15.63
CA ALA A 153 -4.54 30.39 14.31
C ALA A 153 -5.34 31.02 13.15
N SER A 154 -6.10 32.11 13.37
CA SER A 154 -6.99 32.70 12.36
C SER A 154 -6.35 32.90 10.96
N PRO A 155 -5.07 33.34 10.84
CA PRO A 155 -4.41 33.50 9.53
C PRO A 155 -4.24 32.23 8.71
N THR A 156 -4.42 31.04 9.31
CA THR A 156 -4.32 29.76 8.59
C THR A 156 -5.58 29.42 7.81
N LEU A 157 -6.72 30.10 8.08
CA LEU A 157 -7.94 29.94 7.29
C LEU A 157 -7.83 30.73 5.99
N ALA A 158 -7.86 30.02 4.87
CA ALA A 158 -7.79 30.61 3.54
C ALA A 158 -9.20 30.77 2.95
N VAL A 159 -9.80 31.94 3.17
CA VAL A 159 -11.12 32.31 2.64
C VAL A 159 -11.07 33.73 2.09
N THR A 160 -11.57 33.94 0.87
CA THR A 160 -11.60 35.25 0.23
C THR A 160 -12.90 35.45 -0.52
N HIS A 161 -13.36 36.70 -0.62
CA HIS A 161 -14.49 37.06 -1.45
C HIS A 161 -14.01 37.16 -2.91
N ALA A 162 -14.49 36.26 -3.76
CA ALA A 162 -14.01 36.11 -5.13
C ALA A 162 -14.63 37.14 -6.08
N GLY A 163 -15.92 37.46 -5.90
CA GLY A 163 -16.73 38.32 -6.76
C GLY A 163 -18.18 38.38 -6.23
N PRO A 164 -19.13 39.04 -6.91
CA PRO A 164 -20.48 39.28 -6.39
C PRO A 164 -21.17 37.97 -5.97
N GLY A 165 -21.23 37.70 -4.67
CA GLY A 165 -21.92 36.54 -4.11
C GLY A 165 -21.12 35.23 -4.08
N TRP A 166 -19.79 35.26 -4.21
CA TRP A 166 -18.95 34.05 -4.14
C TRP A 166 -17.78 34.16 -3.17
N TYR A 167 -17.53 33.06 -2.46
CA TYR A 167 -16.33 32.85 -1.66
C TYR A 167 -15.47 31.77 -2.28
N ASN A 168 -14.17 32.02 -2.34
CA ASN A 168 -13.15 31.00 -2.58
C ASN A 168 -12.60 30.58 -1.21
N VAL A 169 -12.61 29.28 -0.95
CA VAL A 169 -12.07 28.66 0.26
C VAL A 169 -10.99 27.66 -0.15
N ASN A 170 -9.86 27.63 0.54
CA ASN A 170 -8.94 26.51 0.46
C ASN A 170 -9.12 25.58 1.65
N LEU A 171 -9.32 24.30 1.35
CA LEU A 171 -9.26 23.21 2.33
C LEU A 171 -8.03 22.34 2.08
N HIS A 172 -7.68 21.52 3.06
CA HIS A 172 -6.53 20.63 3.04
C HIS A 172 -6.99 19.19 2.95
N PHE A 173 -6.88 18.57 1.77
CA PHE A 173 -7.19 17.16 1.61
C PHE A 173 -6.59 16.56 0.34
N ASN A 174 -6.54 15.23 0.30
CA ASN A 174 -6.02 14.43 -0.81
C ASN A 174 -4.59 14.85 -1.17
N GLY A 175 -3.73 15.05 -0.17
CA GLY A 175 -2.33 15.44 -0.31
C GLY A 175 -2.06 16.89 -0.69
N ALA A 176 -3.09 17.74 -0.81
CA ALA A 176 -2.92 19.14 -1.20
C ALA A 176 -3.35 20.09 -0.09
N ALA A 177 -2.58 21.16 0.11
CA ALA A 177 -2.85 22.19 1.12
C ALA A 177 -3.75 23.33 0.62
N ASN A 178 -4.15 23.30 -0.65
CA ASN A 178 -4.81 24.41 -1.33
C ASN A 178 -5.93 23.89 -2.26
N ARG A 179 -6.78 22.99 -1.78
CA ARG A 179 -7.94 22.52 -2.54
C ARG A 179 -8.99 23.62 -2.59
N LEU A 180 -9.22 24.17 -3.77
CA LEU A 180 -10.17 25.25 -3.99
C LEU A 180 -11.61 24.71 -3.92
N VAL A 181 -12.41 25.32 -3.06
CA VAL A 181 -13.86 25.12 -2.94
C VAL A 181 -14.53 26.47 -3.13
N GLN A 182 -15.56 26.51 -3.97
CA GLN A 182 -16.30 27.74 -4.28
C GLN A 182 -17.68 27.68 -3.63
N VAL A 183 -18.05 28.74 -2.92
CA VAL A 183 -19.28 28.81 -2.15
C VAL A 183 -20.10 30.00 -2.60
N HIS A 184 -21.35 29.74 -2.97
CA HIS A 184 -22.30 30.76 -3.36
C HIS A 184 -22.96 31.39 -2.11
N ALA A 185 -22.63 32.64 -1.81
CA ALA A 185 -23.07 33.35 -0.61
C ALA A 185 -24.59 33.37 -0.40
N PRO A 186 -25.46 33.56 -1.43
CA PRO A 186 -26.91 33.47 -1.27
C PRO A 186 -27.44 32.12 -0.76
N ARG A 187 -26.66 31.03 -0.85
CA ARG A 187 -27.04 29.74 -0.24
C ARG A 187 -26.93 29.77 1.28
N LEU A 188 -25.98 30.55 1.81
CA LEU A 188 -25.67 30.58 3.23
C LEU A 188 -26.85 31.08 4.06
N THR A 189 -27.71 31.94 3.50
CA THR A 189 -28.91 32.47 4.17
C THR A 189 -30.09 31.50 4.17
N LYS A 190 -30.03 30.43 3.38
CA LYS A 190 -31.16 29.50 3.17
C LYS A 190 -30.96 28.15 3.86
N GLN A 191 -29.77 27.88 4.37
CA GLN A 191 -29.42 26.63 5.03
C GLN A 191 -29.09 26.90 6.50
N PRO A 192 -29.38 25.95 7.42
CA PRO A 192 -28.80 26.00 8.74
C PRO A 192 -27.30 25.89 8.54
N VAL A 193 -26.60 26.91 9.00
CA VAL A 193 -25.14 26.97 9.02
C VAL A 193 -24.70 27.47 10.39
N VAL A 194 -23.42 27.39 10.69
CA VAL A 194 -22.77 27.93 11.89
C VAL A 194 -23.30 29.33 12.16
N LEU A 195 -23.67 29.56 13.42
CA LEU A 195 -24.17 30.83 13.89
C LEU A 195 -22.95 31.75 14.07
N SER A 196 -22.76 32.68 13.16
CA SER A 196 -21.70 33.68 13.21
C SER A 196 -22.11 34.92 12.43
N ALA A 197 -21.74 36.10 12.94
CA ALA A 197 -21.86 37.36 12.23
C ALA A 197 -20.90 37.46 11.03
N ASP A 198 -19.81 36.70 11.02
CA ASP A 198 -18.87 36.65 9.90
C ASP A 198 -19.35 35.65 8.84
N LEU A 199 -19.72 36.17 7.66
CA LEU A 199 -20.13 35.34 6.52
C LEU A 199 -19.03 34.37 6.05
N ALA A 200 -17.75 34.68 6.32
CA ALA A 200 -16.65 33.80 5.99
C ALA A 200 -16.69 32.50 6.80
N ASP A 201 -17.15 32.53 8.06
CA ASP A 201 -17.33 31.32 8.88
C ASP A 201 -18.41 30.41 8.30
N ARG A 202 -19.52 31.00 7.84
CA ARG A 202 -20.60 30.29 7.16
C ARG A 202 -20.14 29.71 5.83
N ALA A 203 -19.30 30.44 5.10
CA ALA A 203 -18.70 29.96 3.86
C ALA A 203 -17.74 28.79 4.10
N LEU A 204 -16.93 28.84 5.16
CA LEU A 204 -16.03 27.75 5.57
C LEU A 204 -16.80 26.47 5.88
N GLU A 205 -17.89 26.56 6.64
CA GLU A 205 -18.73 25.40 6.93
C GLU A 205 -19.38 24.84 5.66
N ASN A 206 -19.93 25.68 4.79
CA ASN A 206 -20.52 25.20 3.54
C ASN A 206 -19.46 24.52 2.65
N ALA A 207 -18.27 25.10 2.52
CA ALA A 207 -17.17 24.50 1.78
C ALA A 207 -16.77 23.14 2.37
N TYR A 208 -16.70 23.05 3.69
CA TYR A 208 -16.44 21.80 4.40
C TYR A 208 -17.51 20.75 4.10
N MET A 209 -18.79 21.10 4.16
CA MET A 209 -19.90 20.16 3.92
C MET A 209 -19.93 19.65 2.47
N GLN A 210 -19.62 20.51 1.48
CA GLN A 210 -19.49 20.10 0.07
C GLN A 210 -18.47 18.97 -0.11
N VAL A 211 -17.33 19.05 0.59
CA VAL A 211 -16.24 18.09 0.46
C VAL A 211 -16.44 16.85 1.32
N LYS A 212 -16.80 17.05 2.60
CA LYS A 212 -16.87 15.97 3.59
C LYS A 212 -18.02 15.01 3.31
N ASN A 213 -19.19 15.54 2.95
CA ASN A 213 -20.43 14.75 2.91
C ASN A 213 -21.32 15.09 1.71
N ASN A 214 -20.72 15.52 0.60
CA ASN A 214 -21.44 15.87 -0.64
C ASN A 214 -22.63 16.83 -0.40
N SER A 215 -22.43 17.84 0.45
CA SER A 215 -23.45 18.84 0.85
C SER A 215 -24.61 18.32 1.72
N SER A 216 -24.62 17.06 2.17
CA SER A 216 -25.64 16.57 3.10
C SER A 216 -25.30 16.90 4.55
N TYR A 217 -26.30 17.30 5.32
CA TYR A 217 -26.16 17.57 6.75
C TYR A 217 -26.40 16.33 7.63
N ARG A 218 -26.70 15.17 7.02
CA ARG A 218 -26.81 13.89 7.72
C ARG A 218 -25.42 13.32 8.00
N PHE A 219 -24.98 13.44 9.23
CA PHE A 219 -23.60 13.16 9.62
C PHE A 219 -23.51 12.03 10.66
N ASP A 220 -22.71 11.01 10.36
CA ASP A 220 -22.32 9.95 11.27
C ASP A 220 -20.82 10.07 11.58
N GLY A 221 -20.48 10.37 12.85
CA GLY A 221 -19.10 10.31 13.37
C GLY A 221 -18.31 11.63 13.33
N SER A 222 -18.38 12.38 14.44
CA SER A 222 -17.69 13.66 14.73
C SER A 222 -16.22 13.46 15.09
N ASN A 223 -15.29 14.22 14.50
CA ASN A 223 -13.87 14.15 14.87
C ASN A 223 -13.12 15.47 14.63
N SER A 224 -12.90 16.22 15.71
CA SER A 224 -12.21 17.52 15.62
C SER A 224 -10.79 17.47 15.05
N ALA A 225 -10.06 16.36 15.23
CA ALA A 225 -8.72 16.26 14.66
C ALA A 225 -8.75 16.26 13.14
N VAL A 226 -9.66 15.50 12.54
CA VAL A 226 -9.86 15.45 11.08
C VAL A 226 -10.39 16.79 10.57
N ASP A 227 -11.35 17.39 11.26
CA ASP A 227 -12.01 18.61 10.81
C ASP A 227 -11.06 19.80 10.84
N THR A 228 -10.25 19.92 11.91
CA THR A 228 -9.17 20.91 11.98
C THR A 228 -8.14 20.68 10.87
N PHE A 229 -7.73 19.43 10.60
CA PHE A 229 -6.83 19.14 9.48
C PHE A 229 -7.43 19.59 8.15
N LEU A 230 -8.70 19.30 7.87
CA LEU A 230 -9.36 19.73 6.63
C LEU A 230 -9.42 21.25 6.49
N LEU A 231 -9.56 21.98 7.59
CA LEU A 231 -9.64 23.44 7.59
C LEU A 231 -8.29 24.15 7.42
N ASN A 232 -7.21 23.66 8.04
CA ASN A 232 -5.92 24.38 8.05
C ASN A 232 -4.66 23.52 7.92
N GLY A 233 -4.80 22.21 7.73
CA GLY A 233 -3.69 21.29 7.53
C GLY A 233 -2.87 20.95 8.77
N PHE A 234 -3.29 21.37 9.98
CA PHE A 234 -2.56 21.02 11.20
C PHE A 234 -2.59 19.52 11.45
N ILE A 235 -1.43 18.95 11.78
CA ILE A 235 -1.22 17.50 11.84
C ILE A 235 -2.13 16.89 12.92
N PRO A 236 -3.04 15.98 12.57
CA PRO A 236 -4.00 15.41 13.51
C PRO A 236 -3.37 14.28 14.34
N GLU A 237 -3.68 14.28 15.63
CA GLU A 237 -3.34 13.21 16.56
C GLU A 237 -4.50 13.03 17.56
N ALA A 238 -5.01 11.80 17.70
CA ALA A 238 -6.03 11.47 18.67
C ALA A 238 -5.41 10.61 19.79
N LEU A 239 -5.51 11.09 21.03
CA LEU A 239 -5.00 10.38 22.21
C LEU A 239 -6.16 10.04 23.13
N ALA A 240 -6.16 8.82 23.67
CA ALA A 240 -7.05 8.51 24.79
C ALA A 240 -6.68 9.41 25.99
N THR A 241 -7.68 9.94 26.70
CA THR A 241 -7.46 10.93 27.78
C THR A 241 -6.56 10.42 28.90
N HIS A 242 -6.59 9.12 29.22
CA HIS A 242 -5.68 8.51 30.19
C HIS A 242 -4.19 8.54 29.79
N LYS A 243 -3.88 8.85 28.52
CA LYS A 243 -2.49 8.99 28.01
C LYS A 243 -1.96 10.43 28.07
N ILE A 244 -2.76 11.39 28.54
CA ILE A 244 -2.35 12.80 28.62
C ILE A 244 -2.77 13.43 29.96
N SER A 245 -1.84 14.13 30.60
CA SER A 245 -2.11 14.84 31.86
C SER A 245 -2.45 16.31 31.64
N PHE A 246 -3.05 16.95 32.65
CA PHE A 246 -3.30 18.40 32.66
C PHE A 246 -2.01 19.21 32.47
N GLN A 247 -0.90 18.84 33.13
CA GLN A 247 0.36 19.55 32.93
C GLN A 247 0.81 19.47 31.46
N ARG A 248 0.60 18.31 30.81
CA ARG A 248 0.94 18.15 29.40
C ARG A 248 0.01 18.97 28.50
N ILE A 249 -1.31 18.96 28.73
CA ILE A 249 -2.28 19.80 28.01
C ILE A 249 -1.90 21.27 28.14
N ALA A 250 -1.65 21.75 29.35
CA ALA A 250 -1.27 23.14 29.61
C ALA A 250 0.05 23.51 28.90
N THR A 251 1.06 22.64 28.93
CA THR A 251 2.33 22.86 28.23
C THR A 251 2.12 22.98 26.72
N ILE A 252 1.36 22.04 26.14
CA ILE A 252 1.06 22.02 24.70
C ILE A 252 0.26 23.28 24.32
N PHE A 253 -0.79 23.61 25.07
CA PHE A 253 -1.62 24.78 24.84
C PHE A 253 -0.80 26.07 24.89
N LYS A 254 0.02 26.26 25.94
CA LYS A 254 0.88 27.45 26.14
C LYS A 254 1.95 27.59 25.04
N SER A 255 2.43 26.49 24.46
CA SER A 255 3.40 26.53 23.35
C SER A 255 2.86 27.25 22.09
N SER A 256 1.53 27.33 21.95
CA SER A 256 0.86 27.88 20.76
C SER A 256 1.20 27.15 19.45
N ALA A 257 1.81 25.97 19.52
CA ALA A 257 2.13 25.10 18.39
C ALA A 257 1.09 23.98 18.18
N CYS A 258 -0.02 24.01 18.92
CA CYS A 258 -1.07 23.00 18.84
C CYS A 258 -2.43 23.58 19.26
N LEU A 259 -3.48 23.13 18.59
CA LEU A 259 -4.87 23.31 19.00
C LEU A 259 -5.33 22.03 19.73
N ILE A 260 -6.25 22.17 20.69
CA ILE A 260 -6.69 21.07 21.54
C ILE A 260 -8.22 21.07 21.62
N THR A 261 -8.82 19.91 21.34
CA THR A 261 -10.25 19.66 21.56
C THR A 261 -10.41 18.40 22.40
N LEU A 262 -11.36 18.39 23.33
CA LEU A 262 -11.65 17.26 24.19
C LEU A 262 -13.00 16.67 23.83
N GLY A 263 -13.05 15.36 23.54
CA GLY A 263 -14.26 14.66 23.15
C GLY A 263 -14.79 13.75 24.25
N THR A 264 -16.09 13.82 24.49
CA THR A 264 -16.82 12.89 25.36
C THR A 264 -17.19 11.61 24.61
N GLY A 265 -17.40 10.51 25.34
CA GLY A 265 -17.87 9.26 24.76
C GLY A 265 -19.39 9.15 24.69
N ALA A 266 -19.89 7.95 24.40
CA ALA A 266 -21.33 7.63 24.37
C ALA A 266 -22.05 7.91 25.71
N THR A 267 -21.31 8.02 26.81
CA THR A 267 -21.84 8.38 28.12
C THR A 267 -20.96 9.46 28.76
N ALA A 268 -21.61 10.47 29.34
CA ALA A 268 -21.03 11.44 30.25
C ALA A 268 -21.67 11.24 31.63
N ARG A 269 -20.86 11.23 32.69
CA ARG A 269 -21.34 11.02 34.07
C ARG A 269 -21.88 12.31 34.70
N ASP A 270 -21.24 13.42 34.37
CA ASP A 270 -21.64 14.75 34.78
C ASP A 270 -22.65 15.32 33.76
N PRO A 271 -23.88 15.69 34.18
CA PRO A 271 -24.91 16.20 33.28
C PRO A 271 -24.55 17.55 32.63
N GLN A 272 -23.48 18.22 33.09
CA GLN A 272 -22.95 19.41 32.42
C GLN A 272 -22.40 19.10 31.02
N PHE A 273 -21.94 17.88 30.77
CA PHE A 273 -21.34 17.50 29.49
C PHE A 273 -22.30 16.65 28.65
N LEU A 274 -22.36 16.97 27.36
CA LEU A 274 -23.14 16.21 26.39
C LEU A 274 -22.36 14.96 25.97
N PRO A 275 -23.04 13.80 25.76
CA PRO A 275 -22.41 12.61 25.20
C PRO A 275 -22.08 12.81 23.71
N CYS A 276 -21.04 12.13 23.22
CA CYS A 276 -20.55 12.20 21.84
C CYS A 276 -20.34 13.64 21.34
N HIS A 277 -19.76 14.49 22.18
CA HIS A 277 -19.63 15.93 21.93
C HIS A 277 -18.19 16.43 22.12
N ASP A 278 -17.80 17.40 21.31
CA ASP A 278 -16.46 17.95 21.25
C ASP A 278 -16.40 19.35 21.86
N TYR A 279 -15.48 19.56 22.80
CA TYR A 279 -15.30 20.80 23.54
C TYR A 279 -13.91 21.40 23.25
N PRO A 280 -13.79 22.55 22.56
CA PRO A 280 -12.50 23.21 22.34
C PRO A 280 -11.92 23.71 23.66
N VAL A 281 -10.61 23.51 23.86
CA VAL A 281 -9.85 24.13 24.95
C VAL A 281 -9.53 25.57 24.55
N ILE A 282 -10.12 26.53 25.26
CA ILE A 282 -10.00 27.96 24.97
C ILE A 282 -9.03 28.69 25.91
N GLY A 283 -8.56 28.03 26.96
CA GLY A 283 -7.66 28.63 27.95
C GLY A 283 -7.11 27.64 28.97
N ILE A 284 -6.25 28.12 29.85
CA ILE A 284 -5.72 27.39 31.00
C ILE A 284 -5.89 28.26 32.24
N ALA A 285 -6.63 27.79 33.23
CA ALA A 285 -6.75 28.39 34.57
C ALA A 285 -5.73 27.77 35.53
N ASP A 286 -5.34 28.51 36.57
CA ASP A 286 -4.44 28.05 37.64
C ASP A 286 -3.18 27.32 37.13
N ASP A 287 -2.63 27.83 36.02
CA ASP A 287 -1.49 27.32 35.26
C ASP A 287 -1.59 25.91 34.65
N THR A 288 -2.60 25.11 35.00
CA THR A 288 -2.68 23.70 34.62
C THR A 288 -4.08 23.22 34.19
N SER A 289 -5.15 23.87 34.64
CA SER A 289 -6.53 23.41 34.45
C SER A 289 -7.09 23.87 33.10
N PRO A 290 -7.49 22.97 32.19
CA PRO A 290 -8.08 23.36 30.92
C PRO A 290 -9.41 24.10 31.09
N VAL A 291 -9.56 25.23 30.42
CA VAL A 291 -10.84 25.93 30.25
C VAL A 291 -11.40 25.54 28.90
N ILE A 292 -12.56 24.90 28.91
CA ILE A 292 -13.28 24.48 27.70
C ILE A 292 -14.51 25.36 27.47
N ARG A 293 -15.02 25.32 26.24
CA ARG A 293 -16.26 25.98 25.85
C ARG A 293 -17.18 24.99 25.15
N ASP A 294 -18.49 25.09 25.38
CA ASP A 294 -19.47 24.31 24.60
C ASP A 294 -19.64 24.95 23.20
N PRO A 295 -19.47 24.23 22.09
CA PRO A 295 -19.72 24.79 20.77
C PRO A 295 -21.19 25.22 20.56
N LEU A 296 -22.17 24.71 21.32
CA LEU A 296 -23.58 25.11 21.20
C LEU A 296 -23.90 26.46 21.84
N ASP A 297 -23.10 26.91 22.80
CA ASP A 297 -23.36 28.15 23.54
C ASP A 297 -22.08 28.96 23.71
N ALA A 298 -22.10 30.17 23.14
CA ALA A 298 -20.94 31.04 23.15
C ALA A 298 -20.48 31.52 24.53
N LEU A 299 -21.36 31.49 25.51
CA LEU A 299 -21.11 31.93 26.88
C LEU A 299 -20.81 30.77 27.83
N ASN A 300 -21.11 29.53 27.43
CA ASN A 300 -20.92 28.36 28.26
C ASN A 300 -19.46 27.91 28.26
N THR A 301 -18.69 28.43 29.22
CA THR A 301 -17.30 28.05 29.49
C THR A 301 -17.16 27.36 30.84
N CYS A 302 -16.31 26.34 30.92
CA CYS A 302 -16.08 25.56 32.12
C CYS A 302 -14.58 25.34 32.35
N THR A 303 -14.11 25.55 33.59
CA THR A 303 -12.77 25.12 34.00
C THR A 303 -12.86 23.68 34.47
N LEU A 304 -12.16 22.77 33.80
CA LEU A 304 -12.19 21.34 34.13
C LEU A 304 -11.38 21.01 35.37
N SER A 305 -11.97 20.22 36.27
CA SER A 305 -11.21 19.47 37.27
C SER A 305 -10.63 18.18 36.68
N GLN A 306 -9.58 17.62 37.31
CA GLN A 306 -9.01 16.33 36.88
C GLN A 306 -10.02 15.19 36.94
N GLN A 307 -10.89 15.19 37.95
CA GLN A 307 -11.95 14.19 38.08
C GLN A 307 -12.90 14.25 36.88
N GLN A 308 -13.44 15.44 36.57
CA GLN A 308 -14.32 15.64 35.42
C GLN A 308 -13.66 15.23 34.10
N PHE A 309 -12.38 15.56 33.90
CA PHE A 309 -11.63 15.13 32.72
C PHE A 309 -11.57 13.61 32.59
N SER A 310 -11.16 12.91 33.65
CA SER A 310 -10.99 11.45 33.62
C SER A 310 -12.30 10.67 33.53
N GLU A 311 -13.39 11.22 34.07
CA GLU A 311 -14.69 10.54 34.17
C GLU A 311 -15.60 10.77 32.95
N ASN A 312 -15.44 11.90 32.25
CA ASN A 312 -16.35 12.31 31.18
C ASN A 312 -15.71 12.34 29.78
N PHE A 313 -14.40 12.53 29.68
CA PHE A 313 -13.71 12.67 28.41
C PHE A 313 -12.94 11.40 28.05
N GLN A 314 -13.05 10.95 26.81
CA GLN A 314 -12.40 9.72 26.33
C GLN A 314 -11.23 10.00 25.41
N VAL A 315 -11.27 11.12 24.68
CA VAL A 315 -10.27 11.48 23.68
C VAL A 315 -9.86 12.94 23.80
N ALA A 316 -8.56 13.18 23.61
CA ALA A 316 -7.98 14.50 23.38
C ALA A 316 -7.47 14.53 21.93
N TYR A 317 -8.03 15.44 21.14
CA TYR A 317 -7.60 15.73 19.79
C TYR A 317 -6.54 16.83 19.83
N LEU A 318 -5.36 16.54 19.29
CA LEU A 318 -4.25 17.45 19.14
C LEU A 318 -4.04 17.74 17.66
N ASN A 319 -4.02 19.01 17.29
CA ASN A 319 -3.75 19.46 15.93
C ASN A 319 -2.52 20.35 15.93
N TRP A 320 -1.40 19.79 15.46
CA TRP A 320 -0.10 20.43 15.55
C TRP A 320 0.17 21.36 14.36
N ASP A 321 0.59 22.58 14.68
CA ASP A 321 1.02 23.57 13.71
C ASP A 321 2.38 23.16 13.14
N PHE A 322 2.36 22.46 12.01
CA PHE A 322 3.58 21.97 11.38
C PHE A 322 4.51 23.11 10.93
N THR A 323 3.98 24.31 10.68
CA THR A 323 4.79 25.47 10.22
C THR A 323 5.68 26.03 11.33
N LYS A 324 5.29 25.82 12.59
CA LYS A 324 6.09 26.20 13.77
C LYS A 324 7.04 25.09 14.21
N LEU A 325 6.70 23.83 13.92
CA LEU A 325 7.47 22.67 14.36
C LEU A 325 8.53 22.22 13.36
N PHE A 326 8.28 22.41 12.06
CA PHE A 326 9.10 21.84 11.00
C PHE A 326 9.41 22.88 9.94
N ALA A 327 10.67 22.88 9.48
CA ALA A 327 11.11 23.75 8.40
C ALA A 327 10.79 23.17 7.01
N ARG A 328 10.51 21.86 6.94
CA ARG A 328 10.29 21.15 5.68
C ARG A 328 9.10 20.20 5.77
N HIS A 329 8.38 20.14 4.64
CA HIS A 329 7.26 19.24 4.40
C HIS A 329 7.36 18.71 2.98
N SER A 330 7.23 17.40 2.82
CA SER A 330 7.07 16.75 1.51
C SER A 330 5.90 15.77 1.53
N VAL A 331 5.29 15.56 0.37
CA VAL A 331 4.15 14.65 0.18
C VAL A 331 4.46 13.72 -0.97
N LEU A 332 4.15 12.43 -0.78
CA LEU A 332 4.14 11.43 -1.84
C LEU A 332 2.75 10.79 -1.89
N SER A 333 2.13 10.76 -3.07
CA SER A 333 0.86 10.08 -3.26
C SER A 333 1.02 8.70 -3.88
N PHE A 334 0.10 7.79 -3.53
CA PHE A 334 0.06 6.44 -4.08
C PHE A 334 -1.35 5.85 -4.02
N LYS A 335 -1.60 4.83 -4.84
CA LYS A 335 -2.80 4.01 -4.75
C LYS A 335 -2.48 2.75 -3.95
N TYR A 336 -3.31 2.45 -2.95
CA TYR A 336 -3.30 1.16 -2.27
C TYR A 336 -4.36 0.28 -2.91
N ASP A 337 -3.99 -0.94 -3.28
CA ASP A 337 -4.89 -1.91 -3.91
C ASP A 337 -4.87 -3.19 -3.07
N ILE A 338 -5.97 -3.54 -2.42
CA ILE A 338 -6.04 -4.72 -1.53
C ILE A 338 -5.89 -6.04 -2.30
N SER A 339 -6.12 -6.07 -3.62
CA SER A 339 -5.89 -7.27 -4.42
C SER A 339 -4.40 -7.57 -4.59
N GLN A 340 -3.57 -6.51 -4.62
CA GLN A 340 -2.11 -6.57 -4.76
C GLN A 340 -1.38 -6.53 -3.41
N ASN A 341 -1.92 -5.77 -2.47
CA ASN A 341 -1.36 -5.51 -1.15
C ASN A 341 -2.22 -6.22 -0.09
N ARG A 342 -2.63 -7.47 -0.37
CA ARG A 342 -3.55 -8.32 0.43
C ARG A 342 -3.29 -8.20 1.92
N PHE A 343 -4.27 -8.53 2.78
CA PHE A 343 -4.05 -8.64 4.23
C PHE A 343 -3.16 -9.85 4.58
N SER A 344 -1.92 -9.78 4.10
CA SER A 344 -0.77 -10.62 4.35
C SER A 344 0.07 -9.91 5.42
N PRO A 345 0.64 -10.67 6.37
CA PRO A 345 1.55 -10.12 7.35
C PRO A 345 2.89 -9.71 6.74
N SER A 346 3.15 -10.01 5.46
CA SER A 346 4.39 -9.64 4.79
C SER A 346 4.44 -8.16 4.40
N PRO A 347 5.45 -7.40 4.86
CA PRO A 347 5.71 -6.03 4.42
C PRO A 347 6.07 -5.93 2.93
N VAL A 348 6.57 -7.02 2.32
CA VAL A 348 7.03 -7.03 0.92
C VAL A 348 5.90 -6.78 -0.08
N GLU A 349 4.66 -6.92 0.34
CA GLU A 349 3.48 -6.61 -0.47
C GLU A 349 2.88 -5.23 -0.16
N LYS A 350 3.49 -4.42 0.72
CA LYS A 350 2.95 -3.12 1.17
C LYS A 350 3.65 -1.92 0.52
N PRO A 351 3.04 -0.76 0.30
CA PRO A 351 3.81 0.42 -0.03
C PRO A 351 4.79 0.74 1.12
N ILE A 352 6.10 0.72 0.84
CA ILE A 352 7.15 1.02 1.82
C ILE A 352 7.86 2.31 1.41
N TYR A 353 8.15 3.13 2.40
CA TYR A 353 8.94 4.35 2.27
C TYR A 353 10.17 4.26 3.15
N GLU A 354 11.29 4.79 2.66
CA GLU A 354 12.52 4.91 3.41
C GLU A 354 12.68 6.36 3.86
N VAL A 355 13.05 6.53 5.12
CA VAL A 355 13.47 7.82 5.69
C VAL A 355 14.90 7.66 6.20
N VAL A 356 15.80 8.51 5.73
CA VAL A 356 17.23 8.51 6.10
C VAL A 356 17.60 9.86 6.67
N ASN A 357 18.28 9.86 7.81
CA ASN A 357 18.91 11.06 8.34
C ASN A 357 20.39 11.12 7.90
N ARG A 358 20.73 12.09 7.05
CA ARG A 358 22.13 12.33 6.64
C ARG A 358 22.80 13.51 7.36
N SER A 359 22.17 14.07 8.40
CA SER A 359 22.84 15.07 9.25
C SER A 359 23.76 14.39 10.25
N ASP A 360 24.54 15.22 10.94
CA ASP A 360 25.42 14.87 12.05
C ASP A 360 24.71 14.93 13.41
N THR A 361 23.41 15.26 13.44
CA THR A 361 22.59 15.37 14.64
C THR A 361 21.38 14.42 14.60
N ALA A 362 20.80 14.13 15.75
CA ALA A 362 19.51 13.46 15.79
C ALA A 362 18.41 14.39 15.25
N GLU A 363 17.51 13.86 14.42
CA GLU A 363 16.44 14.63 13.78
C GLU A 363 15.07 14.05 14.15
N PRO A 364 14.10 14.89 14.56
CA PRO A 364 12.71 14.48 14.69
C PRO A 364 12.05 14.45 13.31
N ILE A 365 11.43 13.32 12.96
CA ILE A 365 10.64 13.17 11.73
C ILE A 365 9.24 12.71 12.07
N TRP A 366 8.24 13.43 11.58
CA TRP A 366 6.84 13.01 11.69
C TRP A 366 6.34 12.56 10.33
N VAL A 367 5.69 11.40 10.31
CA VAL A 367 5.15 10.78 9.11
C VAL A 367 3.65 10.62 9.29
N LEU A 368 2.85 11.28 8.44
CA LEU A 368 1.39 11.23 8.47
C LEU A 368 0.88 10.52 7.22
N LEU A 369 0.12 9.46 7.39
CA LEU A 369 -0.69 8.85 6.33
C LEU A 369 -2.06 9.52 6.30
N GLU A 370 -2.50 9.89 5.11
CA GLU A 370 -3.82 10.44 4.80
C GLU A 370 -4.49 9.56 3.75
N ARG A 371 -5.70 9.08 4.04
CA ARG A 371 -6.59 8.45 3.06
C ARG A 371 -7.37 9.53 2.30
N HIS A 372 -7.42 9.42 0.98
CA HIS A 372 -8.14 10.39 0.15
C HIS A 372 -9.66 10.24 0.30
N LEU A 373 -10.36 11.37 0.26
CA LEU A 373 -11.81 11.48 0.20
C LEU A 373 -12.35 11.09 -1.18
N GLY A 374 -13.65 10.79 -1.27
CA GLY A 374 -14.36 10.49 -2.51
C GLY A 374 -15.03 9.13 -2.57
N HIS A 375 -15.04 8.40 -1.45
CA HIS A 375 -15.77 7.14 -1.27
C HIS A 375 -16.42 7.09 0.11
N THR A 376 -17.54 6.40 0.20
CA THR A 376 -18.18 6.09 1.49
C THR A 376 -17.38 4.96 2.16
N PHE A 377 -16.83 5.25 3.33
CA PHE A 377 -16.06 4.29 4.12
C PHE A 377 -16.92 3.72 5.24
N THR A 378 -16.64 2.48 5.64
CA THR A 378 -17.32 1.82 6.76
C THR A 378 -16.52 1.95 8.06
N GLU A 379 -17.17 1.72 9.20
CA GLU A 379 -16.49 1.75 10.50
C GLU A 379 -15.34 0.73 10.62
N ASN A 380 -15.36 -0.34 9.82
CA ASN A 380 -14.33 -1.38 9.76
C ASN A 380 -13.12 -0.98 8.91
N ASP A 381 -13.19 0.12 8.18
CA ASP A 381 -12.13 0.55 7.28
C ASP A 381 -11.01 1.23 8.06
N PHE A 382 -9.77 0.75 7.93
CA PHE A 382 -8.63 1.34 8.62
C PHE A 382 -7.41 1.53 7.72
N CYS A 383 -6.54 2.43 8.17
CA CYS A 383 -5.18 2.54 7.65
C CYS A 383 -4.22 2.88 8.79
N HIS A 384 -2.99 2.38 8.71
CA HIS A 384 -1.94 2.75 9.66
C HIS A 384 -0.54 2.70 9.05
N LEU A 385 0.39 3.40 9.69
CA LEU A 385 1.82 3.31 9.44
C LEU A 385 2.46 2.30 10.39
N GLY A 386 3.34 1.46 9.85
CA GLY A 386 4.09 0.45 10.59
C GLY A 386 5.58 0.54 10.31
N LEU A 387 6.42 0.37 11.33
CA LEU A 387 7.87 0.29 11.14
C LEU A 387 8.27 -1.10 10.65
N VAL A 388 9.08 -1.14 9.59
CA VAL A 388 9.53 -2.39 8.98
C VAL A 388 11.03 -2.56 9.21
N SER A 389 11.43 -3.78 9.51
CA SER A 389 12.84 -4.17 9.58
C SER A 389 13.46 -4.26 8.19
N SER A 390 14.78 -4.11 8.09
CA SER A 390 15.50 -4.16 6.82
C SER A 390 15.44 -5.53 6.12
N ASP A 391 15.16 -6.59 6.88
CA ASP A 391 14.95 -7.96 6.38
C ASP A 391 13.56 -8.18 5.76
N LEU A 392 12.68 -7.16 5.83
CA LEU A 392 11.29 -7.18 5.37
C LEU A 392 10.48 -8.38 5.89
N GLN A 393 10.84 -8.92 7.05
CA GLN A 393 10.17 -10.08 7.62
C GLN A 393 8.79 -9.72 8.17
N PRO A 394 7.85 -10.67 8.19
CA PRO A 394 6.56 -10.47 8.85
C PRO A 394 6.80 -10.11 10.32
N SER A 395 6.22 -8.99 10.74
CA SER A 395 6.23 -8.56 12.12
C SER A 395 4.82 -8.62 12.68
N VAL A 396 4.66 -9.18 13.89
CA VAL A 396 3.41 -9.08 14.65
C VAL A 396 3.29 -7.65 15.14
N GLN A 397 2.75 -6.75 14.31
CA GLN A 397 2.43 -5.41 14.77
C GLN A 397 1.05 -5.43 15.42
N SER A 398 1.01 -5.09 16.71
CA SER A 398 -0.22 -4.64 17.36
C SER A 398 -0.57 -3.27 16.77
N SER A 399 -1.33 -3.24 15.69
CA SER A 399 -1.79 -1.98 15.14
C SER A 399 -2.86 -1.39 16.05
N ASN A 400 -2.64 -0.19 16.58
CA ASN A 400 -3.75 0.70 16.94
C ASN A 400 -4.38 1.17 15.63
N SER A 401 -5.10 0.27 14.96
CA SER A 401 -5.80 0.56 13.71
C SER A 401 -6.89 1.59 14.01
N SER A 402 -6.85 2.71 13.30
CA SER A 402 -7.85 3.76 13.40
C SER A 402 -8.65 3.82 12.11
N ASN A 403 -9.97 4.02 12.23
CA ASN A 403 -10.85 4.22 11.10
C ASN A 403 -10.93 5.68 10.62
N LEU A 404 -10.16 6.57 11.24
CA LEU A 404 -10.14 8.02 10.93
C LEU A 404 -9.63 8.35 9.52
N GLY A 405 -9.02 7.39 8.83
CA GLY A 405 -8.33 7.64 7.56
C GLY A 405 -6.99 8.36 7.72
N PHE A 406 -6.51 8.52 8.96
CA PHE A 406 -5.21 9.12 9.27
C PHE A 406 -4.39 8.22 10.19
N SER A 407 -3.07 8.27 10.05
CA SER A 407 -2.13 7.63 10.98
C SER A 407 -0.85 8.44 11.09
N LEU A 408 -0.53 8.86 12.31
CA LEU A 408 0.68 9.62 12.62
C LEU A 408 1.72 8.73 13.28
N LEU A 409 2.93 8.72 12.72
CA LEU A 409 4.10 8.07 13.25
C LEU A 409 5.17 9.13 13.56
N LYS A 410 5.58 9.23 14.82
CA LYS A 410 6.64 10.15 15.26
C LYS A 410 7.93 9.36 15.45
N LEU A 411 8.98 9.77 14.76
CA LEU A 411 10.28 9.12 14.72
C LEU A 411 11.37 10.08 15.19
N GLU A 412 12.43 9.51 15.73
CA GLU A 412 13.69 10.18 16.03
C GLU A 412 14.80 9.34 15.40
N LEU A 413 15.56 9.95 14.49
CA LEU A 413 16.64 9.27 13.76
C LEU A 413 17.97 9.90 14.14
N GLY A 414 18.91 9.10 14.64
CA GLY A 414 20.28 9.52 14.87
C GLY A 414 21.05 9.78 13.57
N PRO A 415 22.29 10.29 13.65
CA PRO A 415 23.13 10.52 12.49
C PRO A 415 23.36 9.24 11.68
N GLY A 416 23.01 9.24 10.39
CA GLY A 416 23.14 8.09 9.50
C GLY A 416 22.05 7.02 9.66
N ASP A 417 21.12 7.18 10.60
CA ASP A 417 20.04 6.23 10.80
C ASP A 417 19.11 6.20 9.58
N ARG A 418 18.58 5.00 9.31
CA ARG A 418 17.52 4.76 8.33
C ARG A 418 16.36 3.99 8.95
N LYS A 419 15.13 4.33 8.55
CA LYS A 419 13.92 3.60 8.92
C LYS A 419 13.06 3.32 7.69
N LEU A 420 12.48 2.13 7.65
CA LEU A 420 11.48 1.75 6.66
C LEU A 420 10.09 1.85 7.28
N VAL A 421 9.17 2.48 6.57
CA VAL A 421 7.79 2.72 7.00
C VAL A 421 6.85 2.09 5.98
N ALA A 422 6.07 1.09 6.37
CA ALA A 422 5.02 0.50 5.55
C ALA A 422 3.68 1.17 5.80
N CYS A 423 2.92 1.34 4.72
CA CYS A 423 1.52 1.71 4.76
C CYS A 423 0.67 0.44 4.76
N HIS A 424 -0.25 0.34 5.71
CA HIS A 424 -1.20 -0.76 5.82
C HIS A 424 -2.63 -0.23 5.67
N SER A 425 -3.45 -0.93 4.89
CA SER A 425 -4.89 -0.69 4.83
C SER A 425 -5.65 -1.95 4.42
N ASN A 426 -6.92 -2.03 4.81
CA ASN A 426 -7.89 -3.01 4.34
C ASN A 426 -8.83 -2.45 3.24
N VAL A 427 -8.58 -1.23 2.73
CA VAL A 427 -9.39 -0.60 1.67
C VAL A 427 -8.54 -0.17 0.49
N SER A 428 -9.03 -0.47 -0.72
CA SER A 428 -8.46 0.07 -1.96
C SER A 428 -8.83 1.53 -2.12
N ALA A 429 -7.87 2.43 -1.96
CA ALA A 429 -8.06 3.87 -2.08
C ALA A 429 -6.77 4.58 -2.49
N ASN A 430 -6.89 5.86 -2.78
CA ASN A 430 -5.74 6.74 -2.95
C ASN A 430 -5.30 7.26 -1.57
N TYR A 431 -3.99 7.41 -1.39
CA TYR A 431 -3.38 7.85 -0.14
C TYR A 431 -2.30 8.88 -0.42
N SER A 432 -2.01 9.69 0.59
CA SER A 432 -0.85 10.56 0.67
C SER A 432 -0.05 10.23 1.93
N ILE A 433 1.27 10.19 1.81
CA ILE A 433 2.17 10.13 2.96
C ILE A 433 2.94 11.45 3.04
N HIS A 434 2.85 12.11 4.20
CA HIS A 434 3.45 13.40 4.47
C HIS A 434 4.65 13.20 5.38
N PHE A 435 5.79 13.79 5.03
CA PHE A 435 7.00 13.79 5.84
C PHE A 435 7.28 15.21 6.31
N TYR A 436 7.31 15.41 7.62
CA TYR A 436 7.65 16.67 8.27
C TYR A 436 8.97 16.51 9.01
N HIS A 437 9.93 17.40 8.75
CA HIS A 437 11.26 17.34 9.35
C HIS A 437 11.92 18.73 9.36
N VAL A 438 12.99 18.89 10.14
CA VAL A 438 13.70 20.17 10.27
C VAL A 438 14.85 20.24 9.26
N SER A 439 15.78 19.29 9.30
CA SER A 439 16.97 19.31 8.44
C SER A 439 16.67 19.00 6.98
N GLY A 440 17.52 19.53 6.09
CA GLY A 440 17.46 19.32 4.64
C GLY A 440 18.26 18.11 4.19
N LEU A 441 18.97 17.52 5.14
CA LEU A 441 19.73 16.29 4.97
C LEU A 441 18.88 15.06 5.29
N VAL A 442 17.66 15.25 5.81
CA VAL A 442 16.65 14.19 5.89
C VAL A 442 16.09 13.94 4.49
N GLN A 443 16.09 12.68 4.08
CA GLN A 443 15.55 12.24 2.80
C GLN A 443 14.43 11.24 3.05
N ALA A 444 13.29 11.44 2.38
CA ALA A 444 12.16 10.53 2.38
C ALA A 444 11.82 10.15 0.94
N GLN A 445 11.72 8.86 0.66
CA GLN A 445 11.45 8.35 -0.69
C GLN A 445 10.74 7.01 -0.65
N LYS A 446 10.12 6.62 -1.78
CA LYS A 446 9.56 5.27 -1.93
C LYS A 446 10.70 4.25 -1.94
N TYR A 447 10.61 3.22 -1.11
CA TYR A 447 11.62 2.17 -1.03
C TYR A 447 11.46 1.20 -2.20
N ASP A 448 12.52 1.03 -2.98
CA ASP A 448 12.56 0.05 -4.06
C ASP A 448 12.99 -1.31 -3.52
N LYS A 449 11.99 -2.17 -3.31
CA LYS A 449 12.20 -3.51 -2.77
C LYS A 449 13.03 -4.40 -3.69
N ASN A 450 13.02 -4.12 -5.00
CA ASN A 450 13.67 -4.99 -5.98
C ASN A 450 15.20 -4.84 -5.96
N GLN A 451 15.75 -3.83 -5.29
CA GLN A 451 17.20 -3.67 -5.18
C GLN A 451 17.86 -4.84 -4.44
N ASN A 452 17.18 -5.34 -3.40
CA ASN A 452 17.74 -6.32 -2.47
C ASN A 452 16.85 -7.56 -2.31
N SER A 453 15.84 -7.73 -3.18
CA SER A 453 14.95 -8.88 -3.13
C SER A 453 14.64 -9.43 -4.52
N ALA A 454 14.35 -10.72 -4.56
CA ALA A 454 13.80 -11.40 -5.71
C ALA A 454 12.51 -12.10 -5.29
N SER A 455 11.51 -12.08 -6.17
CA SER A 455 10.25 -12.79 -5.93
C SER A 455 9.76 -13.49 -7.19
N VAL A 456 9.09 -14.62 -6.98
CA VAL A 456 8.46 -15.40 -8.05
C VAL A 456 7.10 -15.88 -7.58
N ASP A 457 6.13 -15.80 -8.47
CA ASP A 457 4.81 -16.39 -8.27
C ASP A 457 4.83 -17.86 -8.70
N GLY A 458 4.05 -18.68 -8.01
CA GLY A 458 3.88 -20.09 -8.28
C GLY A 458 2.48 -20.57 -7.93
N GLU A 459 2.21 -21.83 -8.22
CA GLU A 459 0.95 -22.48 -7.89
C GLU A 459 1.19 -23.92 -7.46
N TRP A 460 0.38 -24.37 -6.52
CA TRP A 460 0.17 -25.78 -6.21
C TRP A 460 -1.15 -26.20 -6.83
N ASP A 461 -1.10 -27.18 -7.71
CA ASP A 461 -2.25 -27.77 -8.39
C ASP A 461 -2.12 -29.30 -8.44
N ALA A 462 -3.02 -29.98 -9.16
CA ALA A 462 -3.02 -31.44 -9.28
C ALA A 462 -1.72 -32.02 -9.89
N THR A 463 -0.89 -31.20 -10.54
CA THR A 463 0.35 -31.61 -11.22
C THR A 463 1.62 -31.14 -10.53
N THR A 464 1.50 -30.35 -9.46
CA THR A 464 2.62 -29.72 -8.75
C THR A 464 2.52 -29.85 -7.24
N ASN A 465 1.34 -30.08 -6.66
CA ASN A 465 1.16 -30.31 -5.24
C ASN A 465 1.47 -31.75 -4.86
N PHE A 466 2.72 -32.02 -4.50
CA PHE A 466 3.16 -33.36 -4.11
C PHE A 466 3.37 -33.51 -2.61
N GLY A 467 2.81 -32.59 -1.82
CA GLY A 467 2.73 -32.71 -0.37
C GLY A 467 4.01 -32.34 0.37
N SER A 468 4.02 -32.67 1.66
CA SER A 468 5.06 -32.25 2.59
C SER A 468 6.38 -33.02 2.44
N PHE A 469 7.41 -32.65 3.22
CA PHE A 469 8.72 -33.33 3.22
C PHE A 469 8.65 -34.86 3.45
N SER A 470 7.63 -35.34 4.16
CA SER A 470 7.40 -36.78 4.37
C SER A 470 6.88 -37.49 3.11
N SER A 471 6.43 -36.76 2.10
CA SER A 471 5.93 -37.32 0.86
C SER A 471 7.04 -38.03 0.06
N PRO A 472 6.76 -39.20 -0.53
CA PRO A 472 7.66 -39.84 -1.48
C PRO A 472 7.81 -39.04 -2.78
N PHE A 473 6.90 -38.10 -3.05
CA PHE A 473 6.89 -37.28 -4.26
C PHE A 473 7.35 -35.83 -4.00
N TYR A 474 7.87 -35.52 -2.81
CA TYR A 474 8.26 -34.15 -2.43
C TYR A 474 9.18 -33.45 -3.45
N TYR A 475 10.10 -34.20 -4.08
CA TYR A 475 11.03 -33.70 -5.12
C TYR A 475 10.32 -33.14 -6.37
N MET A 476 9.03 -33.41 -6.52
CA MET A 476 8.21 -32.96 -7.63
C MET A 476 7.49 -31.64 -7.35
N ASN A 477 7.53 -31.14 -6.11
CA ASN A 477 6.97 -29.84 -5.76
C ASN A 477 7.66 -28.70 -6.54
N PRO A 478 6.99 -27.54 -6.70
CA PRO A 478 7.59 -26.35 -7.30
C PRO A 478 8.95 -26.04 -6.69
N THR A 479 9.97 -26.05 -7.56
CA THR A 479 11.36 -25.82 -7.16
C THR A 479 11.93 -24.64 -7.93
N PHE A 480 12.69 -23.81 -7.22
CA PHE A 480 13.30 -22.60 -7.76
C PHE A 480 14.82 -22.64 -7.55
N GLU A 481 15.56 -22.31 -8.59
CA GLU A 481 16.98 -22.04 -8.50
C GLU A 481 17.19 -20.63 -7.91
N LEU A 482 17.97 -20.57 -6.85
CA LEU A 482 18.40 -19.34 -6.18
C LEU A 482 19.90 -19.12 -6.43
N LEU A 483 20.23 -17.93 -6.91
CA LEU A 483 21.61 -17.50 -7.15
C LEU A 483 21.82 -16.06 -6.67
N ILE A 484 22.81 -15.88 -5.79
CA ILE A 484 23.28 -14.57 -5.33
C ILE A 484 24.63 -14.32 -6.00
N ASN A 485 24.73 -13.25 -6.79
CA ASN A 485 25.99 -12.89 -7.43
C ASN A 485 26.63 -11.71 -6.70
N THR A 486 27.94 -11.85 -6.48
CA THR A 486 28.81 -10.83 -5.88
C THR A 486 30.19 -10.91 -6.52
N ARG A 487 30.95 -9.81 -6.48
CA ARG A 487 32.33 -9.77 -7.00
C ARG A 487 33.30 -10.74 -6.33
N ALA A 488 33.10 -11.03 -5.04
CA ALA A 488 33.96 -11.92 -4.25
C ALA A 488 33.14 -13.07 -3.66
N GLN A 489 33.73 -14.25 -3.55
CA GLN A 489 33.06 -15.39 -2.92
C GLN A 489 33.02 -15.21 -1.40
N THR A 490 31.82 -15.00 -0.86
CA THR A 490 31.56 -14.72 0.55
C THR A 490 30.31 -15.48 1.02
N THR A 491 30.01 -15.45 2.32
CA THR A 491 28.75 -15.96 2.85
C THR A 491 27.79 -14.81 3.08
N HIS A 492 26.62 -14.88 2.47
CA HIS A 492 25.50 -13.95 2.69
C HIS A 492 24.42 -14.65 3.51
N TYR A 493 23.77 -13.89 4.39
CA TYR A 493 22.64 -14.35 5.18
C TYR A 493 21.37 -13.77 4.58
N ILE A 494 20.55 -14.64 3.99
CA ILE A 494 19.29 -14.22 3.37
C ILE A 494 18.10 -14.52 4.26
N ASP A 495 17.03 -13.78 4.01
CA ASP A 495 15.73 -14.06 4.60
C ASP A 495 14.76 -14.48 3.48
N MET A 496 13.91 -15.46 3.77
CA MET A 496 13.01 -16.08 2.79
C MET A 496 11.58 -16.10 3.33
N GLN A 497 10.62 -15.86 2.44
CA GLN A 497 9.19 -15.96 2.74
C GLN A 497 8.47 -16.73 1.63
N LEU A 498 7.56 -17.63 2.03
CA LEU A 498 6.63 -18.30 1.14
C LEU A 498 5.21 -17.95 1.61
N ILE A 499 4.48 -17.22 0.77
CA ILE A 499 3.16 -16.67 1.07
C ILE A 499 2.13 -17.39 0.22
N SER A 500 1.11 -17.96 0.86
CA SER A 500 -0.05 -18.60 0.24
C SER A 500 -1.24 -17.63 0.14
N ASP A 501 -2.03 -17.77 -0.91
CA ASP A 501 -3.21 -16.95 -1.15
C ASP A 501 -4.40 -17.37 -0.25
N GLU A 502 -4.67 -18.68 -0.13
CA GLU A 502 -5.85 -19.27 0.52
C GLU A 502 -5.60 -19.80 1.96
N SER A 503 -4.47 -19.42 2.58
CA SER A 503 -4.06 -19.86 3.94
C SER A 503 -3.71 -21.35 4.07
N ALA A 504 -3.13 -21.93 3.03
CA ALA A 504 -2.54 -23.25 3.11
C ALA A 504 -1.40 -23.29 4.16
N ALA A 505 -1.23 -24.45 4.79
CA ALA A 505 -0.05 -24.70 5.63
C ALA A 505 1.14 -24.98 4.70
N VAL A 506 2.11 -24.07 4.66
CA VAL A 506 3.20 -24.04 3.67
C VAL A 506 4.58 -24.12 4.32
N ASN A 507 5.57 -24.58 3.55
CA ASN A 507 6.98 -24.64 3.95
C ASN A 507 7.89 -24.51 2.72
N ALA A 508 9.07 -23.90 2.90
CA ALA A 508 10.12 -23.86 1.90
C ALA A 508 11.47 -24.35 2.46
N GLN A 509 12.10 -25.32 1.82
CA GLN A 509 13.43 -25.81 2.18
C GLN A 509 14.48 -25.47 1.12
N VAL A 510 15.71 -25.19 1.56
CA VAL A 510 16.83 -24.80 0.70
C VAL A 510 17.88 -25.90 0.70
N TYR A 511 18.32 -26.29 -0.50
CA TYR A 511 19.31 -27.33 -0.76
C TYR A 511 20.41 -26.79 -1.66
N HIS A 512 21.61 -27.35 -1.56
CA HIS A 512 22.65 -27.12 -2.57
C HIS A 512 22.20 -27.71 -3.92
N CYS A 513 22.56 -27.11 -5.06
CA CYS A 513 22.14 -27.64 -6.37
C CYS A 513 22.64 -29.08 -6.65
N ASP A 514 23.74 -29.46 -6.01
CA ASP A 514 24.31 -30.81 -6.12
C ASP A 514 23.61 -31.84 -5.24
N ASP A 515 22.74 -31.42 -4.33
CA ASP A 515 21.93 -32.31 -3.50
C ASP A 515 20.66 -32.73 -4.24
N ALA A 516 20.86 -33.53 -5.29
CA ALA A 516 19.80 -33.91 -6.21
C ALA A 516 18.73 -34.85 -5.61
N GLU A 517 19.04 -35.39 -4.42
CA GLU A 517 18.17 -36.22 -3.59
C GLU A 517 17.37 -35.42 -2.55
N PHE A 518 17.59 -34.10 -2.44
CA PHE A 518 16.98 -33.27 -1.40
C PHE A 518 17.09 -33.90 0.01
N ALA A 519 18.22 -34.55 0.27
CA ALA A 519 18.48 -35.30 1.49
C ALA A 519 19.16 -34.45 2.57
N ARG A 520 19.83 -33.37 2.16
CA ARG A 520 20.67 -32.52 3.01
C ARG A 520 20.25 -31.05 2.85
N PRO A 521 19.13 -30.65 3.45
CA PRO A 521 18.77 -29.24 3.49
C PRO A 521 19.83 -28.46 4.27
N LEU A 522 20.14 -27.24 3.83
CA LEU A 522 21.10 -26.36 4.50
C LEU A 522 20.75 -26.13 5.97
N THR A 523 19.45 -26.06 6.26
CA THR A 523 18.93 -26.03 7.62
C THR A 523 17.59 -26.75 7.58
N MET A 524 17.44 -27.82 8.35
CA MET A 524 16.21 -28.62 8.35
C MET A 524 15.09 -27.86 9.06
N ASP A 525 13.89 -27.89 8.49
CA ASP A 525 12.69 -27.34 9.12
C ASP A 525 11.45 -28.11 8.67
N ASN A 526 10.75 -28.69 9.63
CA ASN A 526 9.56 -29.52 9.41
C ASN A 526 8.26 -28.81 9.79
N THR A 527 8.32 -27.54 10.20
CA THR A 527 7.11 -26.79 10.54
C THR A 527 6.42 -26.32 9.26
N TYR A 528 5.10 -26.50 9.21
CA TYR A 528 4.25 -25.91 8.18
C TYR A 528 3.44 -24.81 8.83
N GLU A 529 3.60 -23.60 8.32
CA GLU A 529 2.92 -22.42 8.87
C GLU A 529 1.72 -22.05 8.01
N SER A 530 0.65 -21.61 8.66
CA SER A 530 -0.56 -21.17 7.96
C SER A 530 -0.28 -19.86 7.24
N LYS A 531 -0.56 -19.83 5.93
CA LYS A 531 -0.50 -18.65 5.05
C LYS A 531 0.90 -18.10 4.77
N VAL A 532 1.77 -17.95 5.76
CA VAL A 532 3.12 -17.40 5.56
C VAL A 532 4.13 -18.26 6.31
N TYR A 533 5.05 -18.88 5.56
CA TYR A 533 6.26 -19.46 6.11
C TYR A 533 7.40 -18.47 5.95
N ALA A 534 8.11 -18.16 7.03
CA ALA A 534 9.19 -17.19 7.03
C ALA A 534 10.44 -17.79 7.67
N ARG A 535 11.60 -17.58 7.05
CA ARG A 535 12.88 -18.08 7.53
C ARG A 535 13.95 -17.00 7.47
N ARG A 536 14.70 -16.85 8.55
CA ARG A 536 15.72 -15.81 8.69
C ARG A 536 17.13 -16.37 8.62
N ALA A 537 18.04 -15.52 8.17
CA ALA A 537 19.49 -15.74 8.22
C ALA A 537 19.95 -17.11 7.67
N ILE A 538 19.46 -17.50 6.48
CA ILE A 538 19.93 -18.71 5.80
C ILE A 538 21.32 -18.44 5.21
N PRO A 539 22.38 -19.17 5.63
CA PRO A 539 23.74 -18.92 5.18
C PRO A 539 23.96 -19.51 3.79
N LEU A 540 24.21 -18.66 2.79
CA LEU A 540 24.48 -19.06 1.41
C LEU A 540 25.86 -18.55 0.97
N ALA A 541 26.64 -19.42 0.34
CA ALA A 541 27.84 -19.00 -0.37
C ALA A 541 27.43 -18.28 -1.66
N THR A 542 28.00 -17.11 -1.91
CA THR A 542 27.73 -16.37 -3.14
C THR A 542 28.30 -17.10 -4.36
N ASN A 543 27.78 -16.76 -5.53
CA ASN A 543 28.13 -17.36 -6.82
C ASN A 543 27.90 -18.89 -6.87
N THR A 544 27.10 -19.42 -5.94
CA THR A 544 26.72 -20.83 -5.81
C THR A 544 25.23 -20.97 -6.04
N ARG A 545 24.81 -22.06 -6.71
CA ARG A 545 23.40 -22.33 -7.01
C ARG A 545 22.76 -23.15 -5.91
N TYR A 546 21.54 -22.77 -5.55
CA TYR A 546 20.71 -23.46 -4.55
C TYR A 546 19.35 -23.80 -5.13
N HIS A 547 18.71 -24.83 -4.61
CA HIS A 547 17.33 -25.18 -4.91
C HIS A 547 16.45 -24.86 -3.71
N VAL A 548 15.37 -24.12 -3.94
CA VAL A 548 14.32 -23.85 -2.97
C VAL A 548 13.09 -24.66 -3.36
N VAL A 549 12.70 -25.62 -2.52
CA VAL A 549 11.52 -26.47 -2.75
C VAL A 549 10.35 -25.94 -1.94
N CYS A 550 9.31 -25.47 -2.61
CA CYS A 550 8.10 -24.91 -2.00
C CYS A 550 7.00 -25.97 -1.91
N SER A 551 6.53 -26.27 -0.70
CA SER A 551 5.59 -27.36 -0.45
C SER A 551 4.40 -26.93 0.38
N CYS A 552 3.29 -27.63 0.18
CA CYS A 552 2.06 -27.51 0.97
C CYS A 552 1.84 -28.81 1.75
N PHE A 553 1.30 -28.71 2.97
CA PHE A 553 0.97 -29.89 3.77
C PHE A 553 -0.25 -30.64 3.23
N ARG A 554 -1.24 -29.90 2.73
CA ARG A 554 -2.51 -30.46 2.21
C ARG A 554 -2.41 -30.75 0.71
N HIS A 555 -2.81 -31.95 0.32
CA HIS A 555 -2.66 -32.46 -1.05
C HIS A 555 -3.86 -32.11 -1.95
N ASP A 556 -4.97 -31.65 -1.37
CA ASP A 556 -6.25 -31.39 -2.03
C ASP A 556 -6.48 -29.92 -2.40
N ILE A 557 -5.51 -29.06 -2.10
CA ILE A 557 -5.64 -27.62 -2.30
C ILE A 557 -5.05 -27.22 -3.66
N LYS A 558 -5.83 -26.47 -4.44
CA LYS A 558 -5.32 -25.61 -5.51
C LYS A 558 -5.11 -24.21 -4.93
N ASP A 559 -3.85 -23.79 -4.83
CA ASP A 559 -3.51 -22.49 -4.24
C ASP A 559 -2.36 -21.83 -5.00
N LYS A 560 -2.36 -20.51 -4.99
CA LYS A 560 -1.27 -19.71 -5.53
C LYS A 560 -0.37 -19.27 -4.40
N PHE A 561 0.89 -19.07 -4.72
CA PHE A 561 1.85 -18.61 -3.74
C PHE A 561 2.88 -17.67 -4.35
N LYS A 562 3.55 -16.95 -3.46
CA LYS A 562 4.67 -16.09 -3.78
C LYS A 562 5.87 -16.48 -2.92
N LEU A 563 6.97 -16.83 -3.59
CA LEU A 563 8.27 -17.03 -2.94
C LEU A 563 9.05 -15.72 -3.04
N ILE A 564 9.59 -15.27 -1.92
CA ILE A 564 10.38 -14.04 -1.81
C ILE A 564 11.68 -14.37 -1.09
N VAL A 565 12.78 -13.86 -1.61
CA VAL A 565 14.10 -13.89 -0.96
C VAL A 565 14.62 -12.47 -0.86
N VAL A 566 15.19 -12.11 0.29
CA VAL A 566 15.74 -10.80 0.60
C VAL A 566 17.18 -10.96 1.07
N ASP A 567 18.09 -10.16 0.53
CA ASP A 567 19.46 -10.00 1.01
C ASP A 567 19.62 -8.61 1.63
N SER A 568 19.53 -8.54 2.96
CA SER A 568 19.62 -7.27 3.69
C SER A 568 21.04 -6.68 3.72
N THR A 569 22.07 -7.46 3.37
CA THR A 569 23.48 -7.02 3.32
C THR A 569 23.84 -6.35 1.99
N GLY A 570 23.04 -6.60 0.95
CA GLY A 570 23.22 -6.08 -0.40
C GLY A 570 24.06 -7.01 -1.28
N CYS A 571 23.66 -7.17 -2.55
CA CYS A 571 24.37 -7.97 -3.55
C CYS A 571 24.38 -7.27 -4.92
N ASP A 572 25.20 -7.76 -5.85
CA ASP A 572 25.20 -7.22 -7.23
C ASP A 572 23.95 -7.68 -7.99
N SER A 573 23.51 -8.91 -7.77
CA SER A 573 22.22 -9.40 -8.27
C SER A 573 21.71 -10.60 -7.48
N LEU A 574 20.40 -10.64 -7.26
CA LEU A 574 19.68 -11.78 -6.68
C LEU A 574 18.72 -12.36 -7.72
N LYS A 575 18.78 -13.67 -7.99
CA LYS A 575 17.97 -14.33 -9.02
C LYS A 575 17.21 -15.52 -8.43
N LEU A 576 15.91 -15.58 -8.76
CA LEU A 576 15.05 -16.74 -8.56
C LEU A 576 14.50 -17.18 -9.91
N LYS A 577 14.66 -18.46 -10.24
CA LYS A 577 14.18 -19.04 -11.51
C LYS A 577 13.50 -20.37 -11.26
N ARG A 578 12.29 -20.56 -11.79
CA ARG A 578 11.62 -21.87 -11.74
C ARG A 578 12.43 -22.91 -12.50
N ILE A 579 12.62 -24.07 -11.90
CA ILE A 579 13.28 -25.24 -12.50
C ILE A 579 12.43 -26.50 -12.31
N VAL A 580 12.76 -27.55 -13.06
CA VAL A 580 12.11 -28.86 -12.92
C VAL A 580 13.20 -29.92 -12.68
N PRO A 581 13.65 -30.11 -11.42
CA PRO A 581 14.80 -30.96 -11.08
C PRO A 581 14.68 -32.42 -11.52
N GLN A 582 13.45 -32.88 -11.76
CA GLN A 582 13.11 -34.19 -12.35
C GLN A 582 13.84 -34.39 -13.67
N PHE A 583 13.82 -33.36 -14.53
CA PHE A 583 14.25 -33.41 -15.92
C PHE A 583 15.49 -32.57 -16.20
N GLY A 584 16.10 -31.96 -15.18
CA GLY A 584 17.27 -31.11 -15.37
C GLY A 584 16.95 -29.81 -16.13
N PRO A 585 17.92 -29.18 -16.80
CA PRO A 585 17.72 -27.91 -17.50
C PRO A 585 17.00 -28.05 -18.86
N TYR A 586 16.52 -29.25 -19.19
CA TYR A 586 16.11 -29.63 -20.53
C TYR A 586 14.65 -29.29 -20.86
N ARG A 587 14.34 -29.15 -22.16
CA ARG A 587 13.04 -28.66 -22.65
C ARG A 587 11.97 -29.75 -22.75
N TYR A 588 12.33 -30.95 -23.19
CA TYR A 588 11.40 -32.06 -23.41
C TYR A 588 11.43 -33.00 -22.21
N HIS A 589 10.25 -33.37 -21.73
CA HIS A 589 10.04 -34.10 -20.47
C HIS A 589 9.20 -35.34 -20.74
N ASP A 590 9.79 -36.52 -20.59
CA ASP A 590 9.12 -37.81 -20.81
C ASP A 590 9.16 -38.67 -19.54
N LYS A 591 8.12 -39.47 -19.33
CA LYS A 591 8.01 -40.39 -18.20
C LYS A 591 7.62 -41.78 -18.70
N TYR A 592 8.28 -42.80 -18.16
CA TYR A 592 8.00 -44.19 -18.48
C TYR A 592 7.94 -45.03 -17.20
N ASP A 593 6.75 -45.55 -16.91
CA ASP A 593 6.51 -46.43 -15.77
C ASP A 593 6.62 -47.89 -16.20
N PHE A 594 7.33 -48.69 -15.40
CA PHE A 594 7.46 -50.11 -15.66
C PHE A 594 7.43 -50.93 -14.38
N ARG A 595 6.90 -52.15 -14.48
CA ARG A 595 7.03 -53.16 -13.44
C ARG A 595 8.15 -54.14 -13.80
N TRP A 596 8.66 -54.79 -12.76
CA TRP A 596 9.54 -55.93 -12.90
C TRP A 596 8.71 -57.15 -13.33
N ASN A 597 9.13 -57.84 -14.38
CA ASN A 597 8.60 -59.17 -14.66
C ASN A 597 9.31 -60.17 -13.72
N THR A 598 9.12 -61.49 -13.90
CA THR A 598 9.88 -62.55 -13.18
C THR A 598 11.41 -62.48 -13.37
N ASN A 599 11.92 -61.50 -14.09
CA ASN A 599 13.32 -61.33 -14.45
C ASN A 599 13.94 -60.14 -13.69
N ASN A 600 15.21 -60.28 -13.27
CA ASN A 600 15.92 -59.24 -12.50
C ASN A 600 16.48 -58.10 -13.36
N ARG A 601 16.11 -58.06 -14.65
CA ARG A 601 16.64 -57.12 -15.64
C ARG A 601 15.52 -56.51 -16.47
N LYS A 602 15.55 -55.20 -16.65
CA LYS A 602 14.70 -54.46 -17.58
C LYS A 602 15.56 -53.75 -18.62
N LYS A 603 15.21 -53.92 -19.89
CA LYS A 603 15.80 -53.18 -21.02
C LYS A 603 14.80 -52.17 -21.52
N ILE A 604 15.24 -50.92 -21.65
CA ILE A 604 14.47 -49.80 -22.17
C ILE A 604 15.28 -49.21 -23.32
N GLN A 605 14.67 -49.04 -24.50
CA GLN A 605 15.38 -48.44 -25.63
C GLN A 605 14.96 -46.98 -25.75
N ALA A 606 15.92 -46.11 -26.03
CA ALA A 606 15.71 -44.69 -26.24
C ALA A 606 16.40 -44.26 -27.53
N SER A 607 15.72 -43.51 -28.40
CA SER A 607 16.30 -43.01 -29.64
C SER A 607 15.84 -41.58 -29.92
N SER A 608 16.70 -40.79 -30.55
CA SER A 608 16.36 -39.43 -30.98
C SER A 608 16.77 -39.23 -32.43
N GLU A 609 15.99 -38.41 -33.14
CA GLU A 609 16.30 -38.01 -34.51
C GLU A 609 17.49 -37.05 -34.57
N LEU A 610 17.73 -36.29 -33.50
CA LEU A 610 18.81 -35.31 -33.38
C LEU A 610 19.73 -35.67 -32.23
N THR A 611 21.00 -35.26 -32.33
CA THR A 611 21.92 -35.40 -31.20
C THR A 611 21.47 -34.50 -30.06
N THR A 612 21.24 -35.07 -28.88
CA THR A 612 20.61 -34.38 -27.75
C THR A 612 21.33 -34.70 -26.45
N LYS A 613 21.47 -33.70 -25.57
CA LYS A 613 21.87 -33.94 -24.19
C LYS A 613 20.64 -34.29 -23.35
N ALA A 614 20.86 -35.13 -22.35
CA ALA A 614 19.78 -35.66 -21.52
C ALA A 614 20.20 -35.87 -20.06
N GLN A 615 19.18 -35.88 -19.20
CA GLN A 615 19.26 -36.37 -17.82
C GLN A 615 18.22 -37.47 -17.65
N LEU A 616 18.62 -38.56 -17.00
CA LEU A 616 17.73 -39.64 -16.60
C LEU A 616 17.59 -39.66 -15.08
N ARG A 617 16.38 -39.84 -14.57
CA ARG A 617 16.10 -40.20 -13.18
C ARG A 617 15.39 -41.54 -13.13
N ILE A 618 15.87 -42.45 -12.28
CA ILE A 618 15.26 -43.77 -12.09
C ILE A 618 14.91 -43.93 -10.61
N LEU A 619 13.63 -44.13 -10.31
CA LEU A 619 13.15 -44.26 -8.94
C LEU A 619 12.02 -45.29 -8.81
N PRO A 620 11.85 -45.92 -7.64
CA PRO A 620 10.61 -46.59 -7.30
C PRO A 620 9.53 -45.56 -6.91
N LEU A 621 8.28 -45.83 -7.29
CA LEU A 621 7.13 -45.00 -6.89
C LEU A 621 6.65 -45.28 -5.46
N GLN A 622 7.18 -46.34 -4.82
CA GLN A 622 6.94 -46.70 -3.44
C GLN A 622 8.28 -46.93 -2.73
N PRO A 623 8.46 -46.48 -1.47
CA PRO A 623 9.70 -46.70 -0.74
C PRO A 623 10.04 -48.20 -0.64
N CYS A 624 11.19 -48.60 -1.18
CA CYS A 624 11.68 -49.98 -1.10
C CYS A 624 13.14 -49.98 -0.64
N PRO A 625 13.40 -49.88 0.68
CA PRO A 625 14.75 -49.68 1.23
C PRO A 625 15.68 -50.89 1.08
N THR A 626 15.11 -52.06 0.77
CA THR A 626 15.82 -53.31 0.52
C THR A 626 16.26 -53.46 -0.94
N MET A 627 15.81 -52.59 -1.85
CA MET A 627 16.14 -52.64 -3.26
C MET A 627 17.48 -51.95 -3.53
N SER A 628 18.36 -52.65 -4.24
CA SER A 628 19.51 -52.05 -4.90
C SER A 628 19.37 -52.19 -6.40
N ILE A 629 19.77 -51.16 -7.16
CA ILE A 629 19.75 -51.21 -8.61
C ILE A 629 21.13 -50.92 -9.19
N ARG A 630 21.35 -51.44 -10.38
CA ARG A 630 22.51 -51.15 -11.22
C ARG A 630 21.99 -50.66 -12.57
N VAL A 631 22.62 -49.63 -13.12
CA VAL A 631 22.19 -48.99 -14.36
C VAL A 631 23.35 -48.96 -15.34
N SER A 632 23.09 -49.42 -16.56
CA SER A 632 24.06 -49.37 -17.65
C SER A 632 23.39 -48.95 -18.95
N ILE A 633 24.05 -48.10 -19.72
CA ILE A 633 23.58 -47.55 -20.98
C ILE A 633 24.57 -47.96 -22.06
N PHE A 634 24.07 -48.61 -23.10
CA PHE A 634 24.86 -49.07 -24.23
C PHE A 634 24.28 -48.54 -25.54
N THR A 635 25.13 -48.34 -26.53
CA THR A 635 24.66 -48.17 -27.91
C THR A 635 24.05 -49.50 -28.40
N LYS A 636 22.90 -49.45 -29.07
CA LYS A 636 22.19 -50.65 -29.55
C LYS A 636 23.01 -51.39 -30.62
N ASN A 637 23.64 -50.62 -31.52
CA ASN A 637 24.32 -51.15 -32.69
C ASN A 637 25.72 -51.68 -32.34
N THR A 638 26.54 -50.87 -31.65
CA THR A 638 27.94 -51.20 -31.34
C THR A 638 28.12 -51.87 -29.99
N LYS A 639 27.09 -51.89 -29.13
CA LYS A 639 27.14 -52.39 -27.73
C LYS A 639 28.21 -51.70 -26.89
N THR A 640 28.66 -50.53 -27.31
CA THR A 640 29.64 -49.72 -26.60
C THR A 640 28.98 -49.10 -25.39
N ALA A 641 29.63 -49.21 -24.23
CA ALA A 641 29.16 -48.60 -23.00
C ALA A 641 29.23 -47.08 -23.10
N VAL A 642 28.08 -46.41 -22.95
CA VAL A 642 27.96 -44.95 -22.81
C VAL A 642 28.05 -44.57 -21.34
N PHE A 643 27.46 -45.40 -20.47
CA PHE A 643 27.51 -45.24 -19.02
C PHE A 643 27.36 -46.60 -18.35
N THR A 644 28.15 -46.93 -17.32
CA THR A 644 28.04 -48.20 -16.59
C THR A 644 28.33 -47.98 -15.12
N THR A 645 27.44 -48.43 -14.23
CA THR A 645 27.77 -48.63 -12.82
C THR A 645 28.23 -50.07 -12.62
N ASN A 646 29.40 -50.26 -11.98
CA ASN A 646 29.96 -51.61 -11.78
C ASN A 646 29.27 -52.37 -10.63
N GLU A 647 28.79 -51.64 -9.62
CA GLU A 647 28.18 -52.19 -8.40
C GLU A 647 26.68 -51.87 -8.32
N PHE A 648 25.97 -52.66 -7.52
CA PHE A 648 24.58 -52.36 -7.14
C PHE A 648 24.57 -51.29 -6.05
N SER A 649 23.84 -50.21 -6.29
CA SER A 649 23.65 -49.13 -5.32
C SER A 649 22.24 -49.17 -4.74
N LYS A 650 22.10 -48.95 -3.44
CA LYS A 650 20.80 -48.70 -2.82
C LYS A 650 20.13 -47.53 -3.53
N VAL A 651 18.83 -47.65 -3.81
CA VAL A 651 18.11 -46.57 -4.49
C VAL A 651 17.85 -45.44 -3.50
N PRO A 652 18.30 -44.20 -3.79
CA PRO A 652 17.98 -43.05 -2.96
C PRO A 652 16.47 -42.79 -2.88
N LYS A 653 16.03 -42.03 -1.87
CA LYS A 653 14.61 -41.70 -1.63
C LYS A 653 13.91 -41.17 -2.89
N TYR A 654 14.59 -40.35 -3.69
CA TYR A 654 14.06 -39.78 -4.94
C TYR A 654 14.77 -40.28 -6.20
N GLY A 655 15.40 -41.45 -6.13
CA GLY A 655 16.00 -42.13 -7.26
C GLY A 655 17.44 -41.76 -7.58
N ILE A 656 18.00 -42.51 -8.52
CA ILE A 656 19.33 -42.30 -9.08
C ILE A 656 19.21 -41.33 -10.26
N ILE A 657 20.09 -40.33 -10.32
CA ILE A 657 20.13 -39.36 -11.41
C ILE A 657 21.42 -39.53 -12.21
N LEU A 658 21.27 -39.66 -13.51
CA LEU A 658 22.36 -39.70 -14.48
C LEU A 658 22.33 -38.41 -15.30
N LYS A 659 23.35 -37.57 -15.14
CA LYS A 659 23.49 -36.28 -15.83
C LYS A 659 24.37 -36.43 -17.08
N ASP A 660 24.29 -35.43 -17.96
CA ASP A 660 25.17 -35.26 -19.12
C ASP A 660 25.21 -36.45 -20.10
N ILE A 661 24.11 -37.19 -20.22
CA ILE A 661 23.99 -38.26 -21.20
C ILE A 661 23.87 -37.63 -22.58
N THR A 662 24.63 -38.13 -23.56
CA THR A 662 24.51 -37.70 -24.96
C THR A 662 23.89 -38.82 -25.79
N LEU A 663 22.71 -38.58 -26.36
CA LEU A 663 22.10 -39.46 -27.35
C LEU A 663 22.48 -38.96 -28.74
N LEU A 664 23.21 -39.77 -29.51
CA LEU A 664 23.58 -39.43 -30.88
C LEU A 664 22.40 -39.64 -31.84
N SER A 665 22.26 -38.75 -32.82
CA SER A 665 21.23 -38.83 -33.85
C SER A 665 21.20 -40.22 -34.51
N ARG A 666 20.02 -40.84 -34.55
CA ARG A 666 19.78 -42.15 -35.20
C ARG A 666 20.62 -43.31 -34.65
N GLU A 667 21.22 -43.16 -33.47
CA GLU A 667 21.88 -44.24 -32.75
C GLU A 667 21.08 -44.58 -31.48
N PRO A 668 20.24 -45.64 -31.51
CA PRO A 668 19.44 -46.00 -30.35
C PRO A 668 20.33 -46.42 -29.17
N LEU A 669 19.98 -46.00 -27.97
CA LEU A 669 20.57 -46.46 -26.72
C LEU A 669 19.69 -47.52 -26.06
N VAL A 670 20.33 -48.44 -25.35
CA VAL A 670 19.69 -49.44 -24.50
C VAL A 670 20.08 -49.15 -23.05
N LEU A 671 19.10 -48.67 -22.29
CA LEU A 671 19.18 -48.56 -20.84
C LEU A 671 18.84 -49.93 -20.23
N LEU A 672 19.82 -50.55 -19.60
CA LEU A 672 19.69 -51.77 -18.82
C LEU A 672 19.62 -51.40 -17.34
N VAL A 673 18.48 -51.67 -16.71
CA VAL A 673 18.28 -51.54 -15.26
C VAL A 673 18.21 -52.94 -14.67
N GLU A 674 19.09 -53.24 -13.72
CA GLU A 674 19.12 -54.51 -13.00
C GLU A 674 18.78 -54.28 -11.54
N LYS A 675 18.06 -55.22 -10.91
CA LYS A 675 17.72 -55.18 -9.48
C LYS A 675 18.39 -56.29 -8.68
N ASP A 676 18.66 -56.00 -7.42
CA ASP A 676 19.14 -56.95 -6.42
C ASP A 676 18.42 -56.76 -5.05
N GLY A 677 18.24 -57.88 -4.34
CA GLY A 677 17.58 -57.99 -3.02
C GLY A 677 16.55 -59.13 -2.91
N PRO A 678 15.71 -59.18 -1.86
CA PRO A 678 14.77 -60.28 -1.61
C PRO A 678 13.51 -60.26 -2.50
N SER A 679 13.20 -61.37 -3.19
CA SER A 679 12.18 -61.49 -4.24
C SER A 679 10.78 -60.99 -3.87
N ASN A 680 10.37 -61.21 -2.62
CA ASN A 680 9.06 -60.82 -2.08
C ASN A 680 8.86 -59.31 -1.92
N ALA A 681 9.93 -58.51 -1.99
CA ALA A 681 9.84 -57.05 -1.88
C ALA A 681 9.55 -56.33 -3.21
N PHE A 682 9.49 -57.05 -4.35
CA PHE A 682 9.62 -56.42 -5.68
C PHE A 682 8.52 -56.68 -6.69
N GLU A 683 7.70 -57.72 -6.53
CA GLU A 683 6.73 -58.13 -7.57
C GLU A 683 5.70 -57.02 -7.89
N ASP A 684 5.38 -56.17 -6.91
CA ASP A 684 4.44 -55.05 -7.07
C ASP A 684 5.11 -53.66 -7.16
N THR A 685 6.44 -53.58 -7.10
CA THR A 685 7.13 -52.28 -7.13
C THR A 685 7.12 -51.69 -8.54
N VAL A 686 6.38 -50.58 -8.73
CA VAL A 686 6.42 -49.79 -9.95
C VAL A 686 7.65 -48.88 -9.93
N MET A 687 8.47 -49.01 -10.98
CA MET A 687 9.60 -48.12 -11.25
C MET A 687 9.18 -47.04 -12.23
N ARG A 688 9.78 -45.86 -12.10
CA ARG A 688 9.64 -44.74 -13.03
C ARG A 688 10.99 -44.35 -13.58
N LEU A 689 11.04 -44.17 -14.89
CA LEU A 689 12.09 -43.47 -15.62
C LEU A 689 11.57 -42.08 -15.99
N GLU A 690 12.25 -41.04 -15.55
CA GLU A 690 12.01 -39.66 -15.99
C GLU A 690 13.18 -39.22 -16.87
N LEU A 691 12.88 -38.69 -18.05
CA LEU A 691 13.86 -38.28 -19.06
C LEU A 691 13.65 -36.80 -19.39
N GLY A 692 14.68 -35.99 -19.17
CA GLY A 692 14.76 -34.64 -19.70
C GLY A 692 15.74 -34.58 -20.87
N SER A 693 15.38 -33.91 -21.96
CA SER A 693 16.25 -33.79 -23.15
C SER A 693 16.05 -32.48 -23.96
N ASP A 694 17.07 -32.09 -24.74
CA ASP A 694 17.02 -30.88 -25.59
C ASP A 694 16.07 -31.04 -26.80
N PHE A 695 15.87 -32.28 -27.25
CA PHE A 695 15.00 -32.68 -28.36
C PHE A 695 14.20 -33.93 -28.00
N THR A 696 13.08 -34.18 -28.67
CA THR A 696 12.23 -35.36 -28.43
C THR A 696 13.01 -36.67 -28.50
N VAL A 697 12.74 -37.57 -27.54
CA VAL A 697 13.33 -38.91 -27.48
C VAL A 697 12.20 -39.93 -27.45
N ALA A 698 12.19 -40.83 -28.44
CA ALA A 698 11.28 -41.96 -28.44
C ALA A 698 11.80 -43.04 -27.49
N ILE A 699 10.96 -43.47 -26.55
CA ILE A 699 11.24 -44.59 -25.64
C ILE A 699 10.40 -45.79 -26.09
N ASP A 700 11.03 -46.88 -26.54
CA ASP A 700 10.31 -48.06 -27.01
C ASP A 700 9.55 -48.72 -25.85
N GLY A 701 8.22 -48.83 -26.02
CA GLY A 701 7.28 -49.26 -24.99
C GLY A 701 6.15 -48.27 -24.70
N VAL A 702 6.14 -47.12 -25.38
CA VAL A 702 5.07 -46.11 -25.45
C VAL A 702 4.56 -45.99 -26.88
#